data_AF-A0A934EEL2-F1
#
_entry.id   AF-A0A934EEL2-F1
#
_cell.length_a   1.000
_cell.length_b   1.000
_cell.length_c   1.000
_cell.angle_alpha   90.00
_cell.angle_beta   90.00
_cell.angle_gamma   90.00
#
_symmetry.space_group_name_H-M   'P 1'
#
loop_
_entity.id
_entity.type
_entity.pdbx_description
1 polymer ?
#
loop_
_entity_poly.entity_id
_entity_poly.type
_entity_poly.pdbx_seq_one_letter_code
_entity_poly.pdbx_strand_id
1 'polypeptide(L)'
;MNDPGFLFMMGVYGTRPDRETVALMRETGAASVLLLARNIDSPAQTRAYTRELVQRLGRPVLFAVDHEGGWVLRFKAGVTAFPGNAALGAAGDERLARWVGRHMARDLRALGIGLNLAPVIDVVERYNPGIGIRSFGSDPRLVGGMGAAMIRGMQGEGLHACAKHFPGKGAASVDAHVKLPTISLSRRELSAVHLAPFRRAIKERVASVMTSHVRMPAFDKVPATFSRKITHGLLRRDLGFKGVIISDDLCMGAVTEAGPVQSAALDALRAGHDLVIVAHDTNAQRESVELARSMVSVRTSEGGLDPAEVAASVRRVANLLRPRKPAPRPSLKAGRELSELIADKAVSVSTGSLLLPLGKDAGGTLILVPDFKEVRERFTFEGGPAAPMAQVRSLASRLPGSRVAAAPVVTTEVRRLEHAVSGAGSVVFLCFEAMRFAGQKAVLKLLNRKAADKTCACLIRNPWDRGLLSPKMTVVDPKGYRSSQLRAALRRVLGACLLALVLAAFGQGPSPEAAPQAPQAPQAAASSRTVTVSELHDAYISAYEDAERKRVLGLIIATAPKTTRDVQRLFDLFIRFPTPVMRDAVMRSLHQLDPKSAHLEPLFLSYMEEDEPEEVVFGINGAVIIRCAPCLPKLKDFAKLPLQAEDPGDILMLSEKNVWWATYEALCALAEWEGKDSLPLLKRQLKASPRVAEVMARYLWKESLPLIADWTAGSKRAKTQAKWAWKAAVPIQALRETRDPMMKILRSPKADRELRHQVAIKVGMSSTEDEISSLISEYEAAKDTDSRLMLGAAVFSSRSSQAIPLLKNFVRENANPLARAGALGQLRTLLPRPEYRELLDWVSKNDPNPDNKADAIDQLAGKGDTPGVLLVPAP
;
A
#
# COMPACT_ATOMS: atom_id res chain seq x y z
N MET A 1 37.85 8.80 15.09
CA MET A 1 36.38 8.65 14.91
C MET A 1 35.58 9.66 15.72
N ASN A 2 35.91 9.93 16.99
CA ASN A 2 35.13 10.83 17.88
C ASN A 2 35.28 12.35 17.56
N ASP A 3 35.43 12.73 16.29
CA ASP A 3 35.50 14.14 15.86
C ASP A 3 34.09 14.72 15.72
N PRO A 4 33.74 15.83 16.41
CA PRO A 4 32.45 16.50 16.26
C PRO A 4 32.12 16.90 14.82
N GLY A 5 33.13 17.14 13.97
CA GLY A 5 32.93 17.41 12.54
C GLY A 5 32.14 16.31 11.83
N PHE A 6 32.26 15.06 12.28
CA PHE A 6 31.48 13.92 11.78
C PHE A 6 29.95 14.05 12.03
N LEU A 7 29.54 14.94 12.95
CA LEU A 7 28.13 15.21 13.29
C LEU A 7 27.48 16.29 12.39
N PHE A 8 28.11 16.65 11.26
CA PHE A 8 27.61 17.67 10.34
C PHE A 8 27.12 17.11 9.00
N MET A 9 26.06 17.75 8.49
CA MET A 9 25.52 17.58 7.14
C MET A 9 25.66 18.90 6.37
N MET A 10 26.61 18.95 5.43
CA MET A 10 26.90 20.16 4.68
C MET A 10 26.05 20.24 3.41
N GLY A 11 25.45 21.40 3.16
CA GLY A 11 24.92 21.72 1.83
C GLY A 11 26.05 22.21 0.92
N VAL A 12 26.19 21.61 -0.25
CA VAL A 12 27.32 21.83 -1.18
C VAL A 12 26.89 22.58 -2.44
N TYR A 13 27.83 23.03 -3.27
CA TYR A 13 27.55 23.76 -4.51
C TYR A 13 27.91 22.95 -5.77
N GLY A 14 27.52 23.48 -6.94
CA GLY A 14 27.76 22.86 -8.25
C GLY A 14 26.99 21.56 -8.53
N THR A 15 26.99 21.17 -9.81
CA THR A 15 26.47 19.88 -10.33
C THR A 15 27.58 18.83 -10.54
N ARG A 16 28.81 19.13 -10.14
CA ARG A 16 29.91 18.19 -9.89
C ARG A 16 30.63 18.62 -8.61
N PRO A 17 31.26 17.71 -7.84
CA PRO A 17 32.10 18.13 -6.73
C PRO A 17 33.33 18.84 -7.30
N ASP A 18 33.54 20.11 -6.93
CA ASP A 18 34.68 20.91 -7.36
C ASP A 18 35.88 20.72 -6.41
N ARG A 19 36.86 21.63 -6.42
CA ARG A 19 37.98 21.61 -5.47
C ARG A 19 37.54 22.02 -4.07
N GLU A 20 36.70 23.05 -3.96
CA GLU A 20 36.23 23.62 -2.69
C GLU A 20 35.37 22.64 -1.90
N THR A 21 34.43 21.95 -2.57
CA THR A 21 33.60 20.88 -2.00
C THR A 21 34.44 19.77 -1.38
N VAL A 22 35.55 19.38 -2.02
CA VAL A 22 36.45 18.34 -1.51
C VAL A 22 37.37 18.88 -0.40
N ALA A 23 37.76 20.16 -0.46
CA ALA A 23 38.54 20.82 0.59
C ALA A 23 37.71 20.94 1.89
N LEU A 24 36.52 21.55 1.81
CA LEU A 24 35.52 21.63 2.88
C LEU A 24 35.28 20.26 3.55
N MET A 25 34.99 19.23 2.77
CA MET A 25 34.69 17.89 3.29
C MET A 25 35.92 17.15 3.87
N ARG A 26 37.14 17.64 3.63
CA ARG A 26 38.36 17.17 4.30
C ARG A 26 38.62 17.96 5.59
N GLU A 27 38.62 19.29 5.52
CA GLU A 27 38.81 20.23 6.63
C GLU A 27 37.83 19.95 7.79
N THR A 28 36.55 19.84 7.46
CA THR A 28 35.46 19.64 8.43
C THR A 28 35.29 18.19 8.88
N GLY A 29 35.87 17.21 8.18
CA GLY A 29 35.62 15.79 8.43
C GLY A 29 34.16 15.32 8.24
N ALA A 30 33.28 16.16 7.69
CA ALA A 30 31.82 15.96 7.72
C ALA A 30 31.36 14.61 7.14
N ALA A 31 30.46 13.91 7.85
CA ALA A 31 29.99 12.59 7.44
C ALA A 31 28.95 12.64 6.30
N SER A 32 28.21 13.74 6.19
CA SER A 32 26.97 13.82 5.40
C SER A 32 26.94 15.03 4.47
N VAL A 33 26.22 14.90 3.35
CA VAL A 33 26.01 15.96 2.36
C VAL A 33 24.52 16.08 2.04
N LEU A 34 23.95 17.28 2.14
CA LEU A 34 22.59 17.57 1.70
C LEU A 34 22.59 18.01 0.22
N LEU A 35 21.97 17.20 -0.64
CA LEU A 35 21.77 17.53 -2.05
C LEU A 35 20.52 18.38 -2.22
N LEU A 36 20.73 19.62 -2.67
CA LEU A 36 19.68 20.59 -2.97
C LEU A 36 19.45 20.69 -4.48
N ALA A 37 18.44 21.45 -4.90
CA ALA A 37 18.10 21.62 -6.32
C ALA A 37 19.27 22.20 -7.17
N ARG A 38 20.21 22.92 -6.54
CA ARG A 38 21.45 23.44 -7.16
C ARG A 38 22.49 22.36 -7.50
N ASN A 39 22.33 21.15 -6.97
CA ASN A 39 23.24 20.01 -7.18
C ASN A 39 22.64 18.94 -8.12
N ILE A 40 21.38 19.08 -8.51
CA ILE A 40 20.59 18.06 -9.21
C ILE A 40 20.13 18.62 -10.56
N ASP A 41 20.83 18.23 -11.61
CA ASP A 41 20.42 18.42 -13.00
C ASP A 41 19.63 17.20 -13.47
N SER A 42 20.30 16.03 -13.48
CA SER A 42 19.76 14.78 -14.00
C SER A 42 20.18 13.59 -13.14
N PRO A 43 19.44 12.47 -13.15
CA PRO A 43 19.79 11.28 -12.34
C PRO A 43 21.19 10.72 -12.66
N ALA A 44 21.59 10.75 -13.94
CA ALA A 44 22.93 10.31 -14.36
C ALA A 44 24.04 11.21 -13.78
N GLN A 45 23.86 12.53 -13.86
CA GLN A 45 24.75 13.51 -13.24
C GLN A 45 24.80 13.35 -11.70
N THR A 46 23.65 13.13 -11.04
CA THR A 46 23.59 12.95 -9.58
C THR A 46 24.35 11.69 -9.14
N ARG A 47 24.20 10.58 -9.88
CA ARG A 47 24.96 9.34 -9.65
C ARG A 47 26.46 9.50 -9.92
N ALA A 48 26.86 10.35 -10.86
CA ALA A 48 28.26 10.71 -11.08
C ALA A 48 28.81 11.54 -9.91
N TYR A 49 28.07 12.55 -9.44
CA TYR A 49 28.43 13.41 -8.31
C TYR A 49 28.74 12.59 -7.05
N THR A 50 27.81 11.71 -6.65
CA THR A 50 27.94 10.94 -5.41
C THR A 50 29.12 9.95 -5.47
N ARG A 51 29.34 9.32 -6.63
CA ARG A 51 30.50 8.44 -6.87
C ARG A 51 31.82 9.21 -6.85
N GLU A 52 31.90 10.34 -7.55
CA GLU A 52 33.13 11.12 -7.68
C GLU A 52 33.56 11.70 -6.32
N LEU A 53 32.62 12.23 -5.53
CA LEU A 53 32.94 12.79 -4.21
C LEU A 53 33.44 11.71 -3.24
N VAL A 54 32.82 10.53 -3.22
CA VAL A 54 33.30 9.39 -2.40
C VAL A 54 34.69 8.94 -2.85
N GLN A 55 34.94 8.86 -4.16
CA GLN A 55 36.25 8.50 -4.71
C GLN A 55 37.33 9.54 -4.34
N ARG A 56 37.04 10.84 -4.43
CA ARG A 56 37.99 11.93 -4.14
C ARG A 56 38.20 12.19 -2.65
N LEU A 57 37.29 11.73 -1.78
CA LEU A 57 37.46 11.75 -0.33
C LEU A 57 38.06 10.46 0.25
N GLY A 58 38.06 9.36 -0.50
CA GLY A 58 38.58 8.06 -0.04
C GLY A 58 37.77 7.41 1.10
N ARG A 59 36.56 7.92 1.38
CA ARG A 59 35.70 7.47 2.49
C ARG A 59 34.22 7.53 2.13
N PRO A 60 33.35 6.73 2.79
CA PRO A 60 31.90 6.88 2.67
C PRO A 60 31.39 8.27 3.03
N VAL A 61 30.30 8.69 2.38
CA VAL A 61 29.56 9.93 2.64
C VAL A 61 28.07 9.61 2.64
N LEU A 62 27.33 10.15 3.62
CA LEU A 62 25.87 10.02 3.69
C LEU A 62 25.22 11.13 2.87
N PHE A 63 24.89 10.82 1.61
CA PHE A 63 24.09 11.72 0.79
C PHE A 63 22.63 11.70 1.25
N ALA A 64 22.13 12.89 1.58
CA ALA A 64 20.76 13.17 1.99
C ALA A 64 20.04 14.03 0.93
N VAL A 65 18.71 13.94 0.88
CA VAL A 65 17.85 14.75 0.00
C VAL A 65 16.49 14.98 0.65
N ASP A 66 15.85 16.11 0.38
CA ASP A 66 14.39 16.26 0.59
C ASP A 66 13.65 15.79 -0.66
N HIS A 67 13.14 14.56 -0.66
CA HIS A 67 12.27 14.08 -1.71
C HIS A 67 10.99 13.55 -1.07
N GLU A 68 9.99 14.43 -0.91
CA GLU A 68 8.71 14.10 -0.24
C GLU A 68 7.64 13.66 -1.25
N GLY A 69 7.84 13.99 -2.53
CA GLY A 69 6.76 13.97 -3.52
C GLY A 69 5.83 15.19 -3.36
N GLY A 70 4.83 15.30 -4.24
CA GLY A 70 3.95 16.47 -4.28
C GLY A 70 4.76 17.76 -4.42
N TRP A 71 4.53 18.75 -3.55
CA TRP A 71 5.22 20.03 -3.60
C TRP A 71 6.76 19.89 -3.50
N VAL A 72 7.29 19.13 -2.53
CA VAL A 72 8.74 19.06 -2.29
C VAL A 72 9.37 17.93 -3.12
N LEU A 73 9.68 18.31 -4.36
CA LEU A 73 10.44 17.53 -5.34
C LEU A 73 11.86 18.11 -5.49
N ARG A 74 12.75 17.38 -6.17
CA ARG A 74 14.14 17.81 -6.49
C ARG A 74 14.53 17.48 -7.93
N PHE A 75 14.18 16.28 -8.41
CA PHE A 75 14.40 15.85 -9.78
C PHE A 75 13.27 16.35 -10.70
N LYS A 76 13.61 17.07 -11.77
CA LYS A 76 12.65 17.62 -12.75
C LYS A 76 12.19 16.59 -13.79
N ALA A 77 13.00 15.55 -14.01
CA ALA A 77 12.78 14.48 -14.95
C ALA A 77 13.52 13.20 -14.51
N GLY A 78 13.15 12.06 -15.08
CA GLY A 78 13.91 10.81 -14.94
C GLY A 78 13.88 10.14 -13.56
N VAL A 79 13.06 10.62 -12.61
CA VAL A 79 12.68 10.05 -11.29
C VAL A 79 11.17 10.23 -11.18
N THR A 80 10.44 9.35 -10.48
CA THR A 80 8.97 9.44 -10.43
C THR A 80 8.47 10.61 -9.56
N ALA A 81 7.71 11.52 -10.16
CA ALA A 81 7.08 12.67 -9.49
C ALA A 81 5.72 12.31 -8.87
N PHE A 82 5.74 11.62 -7.71
CA PHE A 82 4.51 11.20 -7.03
C PHE A 82 3.61 12.37 -6.58
N PRO A 83 2.27 12.19 -6.47
CA PRO A 83 1.31 13.21 -6.02
C PRO A 83 1.57 13.83 -4.62
N GLY A 84 2.27 13.12 -3.74
CA GLY A 84 2.62 13.57 -2.39
C GLY A 84 1.58 13.24 -1.32
N ASN A 85 1.86 13.68 -0.09
CA ASN A 85 1.23 13.17 1.12
C ASN A 85 -0.27 13.46 1.22
N ALA A 86 -0.74 14.68 0.89
CA ALA A 86 -2.18 14.98 0.96
C ALA A 86 -3.01 14.15 -0.03
N ALA A 87 -2.42 13.75 -1.17
CA ALA A 87 -3.05 12.84 -2.11
C ALA A 87 -3.06 11.39 -1.58
N LEU A 88 -1.95 10.92 -1.02
CA LEU A 88 -1.88 9.60 -0.36
C LEU A 88 -2.89 9.48 0.80
N GLY A 89 -2.98 10.52 1.65
CA GLY A 89 -3.96 10.60 2.73
C GLY A 89 -5.40 10.58 2.25
N ALA A 90 -5.73 11.38 1.24
CA ALA A 90 -7.06 11.38 0.61
C ALA A 90 -7.40 10.04 -0.08
N ALA A 91 -6.41 9.33 -0.61
CA ALA A 91 -6.59 8.00 -1.20
C ALA A 91 -6.79 6.88 -0.16
N GLY A 92 -6.53 7.13 1.13
CA GLY A 92 -6.94 6.30 2.27
C GLY A 92 -6.22 4.95 2.46
N ASP A 93 -5.30 4.57 1.59
CA ASP A 93 -4.67 3.24 1.57
C ASP A 93 -3.18 3.27 1.95
N GLU A 94 -2.82 2.74 3.13
CA GLU A 94 -1.43 2.59 3.59
C GLU A 94 -0.53 1.84 2.57
N ARG A 95 -1.09 0.94 1.76
CA ARG A 95 -0.31 0.16 0.78
C ARG A 95 0.28 1.07 -0.29
N LEU A 96 -0.49 2.07 -0.74
CA LEU A 96 -0.01 3.08 -1.69
C LEU A 96 1.16 3.89 -1.11
N ALA A 97 1.05 4.31 0.15
CA ALA A 97 2.14 5.02 0.84
C ALA A 97 3.40 4.14 0.99
N ARG A 98 3.24 2.83 1.25
CA ARG A 98 4.36 1.88 1.25
C ARG A 98 4.99 1.71 -0.14
N TRP A 99 4.19 1.55 -1.20
CA TRP A 99 4.71 1.34 -2.57
C TRP A 99 5.40 2.59 -3.12
N VAL A 100 4.91 3.78 -2.78
CA VAL A 100 5.60 5.06 -3.02
C VAL A 100 6.94 5.09 -2.29
N GLY A 101 6.96 4.75 -1.00
CA GLY A 101 8.20 4.63 -0.22
C GLY A 101 9.21 3.65 -0.83
N ARG A 102 8.76 2.49 -1.34
CA ARG A 102 9.63 1.53 -2.06
C ARG A 102 10.20 2.13 -3.35
N HIS A 103 9.35 2.70 -4.20
CA HIS A 103 9.77 3.31 -5.47
C HIS A 103 10.81 4.40 -5.25
N MET A 104 10.52 5.35 -4.35
CA MET A 104 11.44 6.44 -4.01
C MET A 104 12.76 5.91 -3.44
N ALA A 105 12.73 4.83 -2.64
CA ALA A 105 13.96 4.22 -2.14
C ALA A 105 14.82 3.59 -3.22
N ARG A 106 14.22 2.83 -4.16
CA ARG A 106 14.94 2.29 -5.32
C ARG A 106 15.50 3.39 -6.21
N ASP A 107 14.68 4.40 -6.52
CA ASP A 107 15.05 5.56 -7.34
C ASP A 107 16.28 6.29 -6.75
N LEU A 108 16.21 6.69 -5.47
CA LEU A 108 17.26 7.48 -4.82
C LEU A 108 18.54 6.67 -4.55
N ARG A 109 18.42 5.39 -4.16
CA ARG A 109 19.56 4.51 -3.90
C ARG A 109 20.36 4.20 -5.16
N ALA A 110 19.72 4.15 -6.33
CA ALA A 110 20.42 4.03 -7.62
C ALA A 110 21.35 5.23 -7.90
N LEU A 111 21.10 6.39 -7.28
CA LEU A 111 21.89 7.62 -7.41
C LEU A 111 22.94 7.77 -6.29
N GLY A 112 23.09 6.78 -5.40
CA GLY A 112 23.99 6.85 -4.24
C GLY A 112 23.44 7.58 -3.01
N ILE A 113 22.16 7.95 -3.01
CA ILE A 113 21.52 8.67 -1.89
C ILE A 113 21.15 7.66 -0.80
N GLY A 114 21.65 7.88 0.42
CA GLY A 114 21.48 6.97 1.57
C GLY A 114 20.37 7.35 2.54
N LEU A 115 19.99 8.63 2.57
CA LEU A 115 18.96 9.19 3.45
C LEU A 115 17.97 10.04 2.62
N ASN A 116 16.67 9.86 2.85
CA ASN A 116 15.66 10.81 2.41
C ASN A 116 15.03 11.47 3.64
N LEU A 117 14.92 12.79 3.59
CA LEU A 117 14.36 13.64 4.63
C LEU A 117 12.82 13.62 4.56
N ALA A 118 12.25 12.42 4.62
CA ALA A 118 10.83 12.12 4.51
C ALA A 118 10.49 10.82 5.28
N PRO A 119 9.24 10.61 5.75
CA PRO A 119 8.06 11.43 5.50
C PRO A 119 7.86 12.63 6.45
N VAL A 120 7.21 13.66 5.93
CA VAL A 120 6.49 14.65 6.75
C VAL A 120 5.29 13.98 7.40
N ILE A 121 5.22 14.01 8.73
CA ILE A 121 4.13 13.42 9.54
C ILE A 121 3.49 14.43 10.50
N ASP A 122 3.57 15.72 10.15
CA ASP A 122 2.86 16.80 10.80
C ASP A 122 1.35 16.69 10.54
N VAL A 123 0.53 16.66 11.60
CA VAL A 123 -0.94 16.71 11.50
C VAL A 123 -1.40 18.16 11.26
N VAL A 124 -2.19 18.40 10.22
CA VAL A 124 -2.62 19.76 9.83
C VAL A 124 -4.15 19.87 9.77
N GLU A 125 -4.73 20.55 10.75
CA GLU A 125 -6.18 20.75 10.89
C GLU A 125 -6.67 22.06 10.24
N ARG A 126 -5.77 23.05 10.11
CA ARG A 126 -6.04 24.42 9.66
C ARG A 126 -4.96 24.91 8.71
N TYR A 127 -5.21 26.00 8.00
CA TYR A 127 -4.25 26.59 7.06
C TYR A 127 -2.86 26.78 7.70
N ASN A 128 -1.85 26.15 7.08
CA ASN A 128 -0.46 26.17 7.50
C ASN A 128 0.42 26.45 6.26
N PRO A 129 1.11 27.60 6.20
CA PRO A 129 1.81 28.05 4.98
C PRO A 129 3.12 27.30 4.68
N GLY A 130 3.68 26.59 5.66
CA GLY A 130 4.95 25.84 5.53
C GLY A 130 4.78 24.33 5.35
N ILE A 131 3.67 23.74 5.83
CA ILE A 131 3.34 22.32 5.64
C ILE A 131 2.29 22.16 4.54
N GLY A 132 1.05 22.63 4.77
CA GLY A 132 -0.08 22.43 3.84
C GLY A 132 -0.19 20.98 3.34
N ILE A 133 -0.21 20.81 2.02
CA ILE A 133 -0.31 19.50 1.34
C ILE A 133 0.92 18.56 1.50
N ARG A 134 1.95 18.97 2.25
CA ARG A 134 3.04 18.08 2.70
C ARG A 134 2.59 17.16 3.84
N SER A 135 1.48 17.47 4.51
CA SER A 135 0.83 16.57 5.47
C SER A 135 -0.03 15.51 4.76
N PHE A 136 -0.22 14.35 5.39
CA PHE A 136 -1.25 13.39 4.97
C PHE A 136 -2.69 13.82 5.36
N GLY A 137 -2.86 14.76 6.30
CA GLY A 137 -4.17 15.27 6.70
C GLY A 137 -4.30 15.66 8.17
N SER A 138 -5.55 15.65 8.65
CA SER A 138 -5.93 16.14 9.98
C SER A 138 -6.18 15.05 11.04
N ASP A 139 -6.37 13.77 10.68
CA ASP A 139 -6.47 12.68 11.67
C ASP A 139 -5.05 12.15 12.03
N PRO A 140 -4.62 12.24 13.31
CA PRO A 140 -3.32 11.72 13.75
C PRO A 140 -3.10 10.23 13.47
N ARG A 141 -4.17 9.43 13.42
CA ARG A 141 -4.14 7.98 13.13
C ARG A 141 -3.84 7.74 11.65
N LEU A 142 -4.49 8.49 10.76
CA LEU A 142 -4.22 8.46 9.31
C LEU A 142 -2.79 8.91 9.01
N VAL A 143 -2.36 10.04 9.59
CA VAL A 143 -1.01 10.58 9.42
C VAL A 143 0.05 9.61 9.98
N GLY A 144 -0.20 9.03 11.15
CA GLY A 144 0.68 8.02 11.76
C GLY A 144 0.77 6.72 10.97
N GLY A 145 -0.35 6.22 10.44
CA GLY A 145 -0.41 5.01 9.61
C GLY A 145 0.28 5.19 8.26
N MET A 146 -0.06 6.26 7.53
CA MET A 146 0.56 6.60 6.24
C MET A 146 2.06 6.85 6.36
N GLY A 147 2.49 7.60 7.38
CA GLY A 147 3.90 7.83 7.68
C GLY A 147 4.63 6.53 8.00
N ALA A 148 4.05 5.67 8.86
CA ALA A 148 4.57 4.35 9.17
C ALA A 148 4.73 3.46 7.93
N ALA A 149 3.73 3.43 7.06
CA ALA A 149 3.75 2.66 5.82
C ALA A 149 4.84 3.13 4.86
N MET A 150 5.01 4.45 4.67
CA MET A 150 6.08 5.00 3.83
C MET A 150 7.47 4.73 4.43
N ILE A 151 7.63 4.79 5.76
CA ILE A 151 8.86 4.39 6.47
C ILE A 151 9.16 2.90 6.23
N ARG A 152 8.18 1.99 6.40
CA ARG A 152 8.32 0.55 6.07
C ARG A 152 8.62 0.30 4.59
N GLY A 153 8.24 1.22 3.70
CA GLY A 153 8.56 1.18 2.27
C GLY A 153 10.01 1.54 2.01
N MET A 154 10.44 2.72 2.47
CA MET A 154 11.80 3.21 2.23
C MET A 154 12.86 2.34 2.91
N GLN A 155 12.64 1.96 4.17
CA GLN A 155 13.63 1.21 4.94
C GLN A 155 13.70 -0.27 4.54
N GLY A 156 12.63 -0.85 3.97
CA GLY A 156 12.64 -2.21 3.43
C GLY A 156 13.54 -2.34 2.20
N GLU A 157 13.46 -1.38 1.28
CA GLU A 157 14.40 -1.28 0.14
C GLU A 157 15.77 -0.70 0.57
N GLY A 158 15.98 -0.46 1.87
CA GLY A 158 17.26 -0.10 2.48
C GLY A 158 17.64 1.39 2.45
N LEU A 159 16.76 2.29 2.04
CA LEU A 159 16.97 3.75 2.18
C LEU A 159 16.62 4.19 3.61
N HIS A 160 17.40 5.09 4.22
CA HIS A 160 17.06 5.63 5.54
C HIS A 160 15.94 6.69 5.42
N ALA A 161 14.96 6.61 6.31
CA ALA A 161 13.81 7.50 6.38
C ALA A 161 13.94 8.47 7.57
N CYS A 162 13.42 9.69 7.40
CA CYS A 162 13.42 10.75 8.42
C CYS A 162 11.99 11.23 8.71
N ALA A 163 11.46 10.94 9.90
CA ALA A 163 10.19 11.47 10.33
C ALA A 163 10.32 12.95 10.74
N LYS A 164 9.53 13.85 10.14
CA LYS A 164 9.63 15.31 10.38
C LYS A 164 8.28 16.04 10.44
N HIS A 165 8.15 17.20 11.10
CA HIS A 165 9.20 17.97 11.80
C HIS A 165 8.88 18.05 13.30
N PHE A 166 9.63 17.33 14.13
CA PHE A 166 9.37 17.12 15.56
C PHE A 166 9.44 18.44 16.36
N PRO A 167 8.50 18.73 17.30
CA PRO A 167 7.48 17.83 17.85
C PRO A 167 6.13 17.86 17.13
N GLY A 168 6.08 18.44 15.93
CA GLY A 168 4.87 18.62 15.12
C GLY A 168 4.64 20.09 14.77
N LYS A 169 5.01 20.49 13.55
CA LYS A 169 4.91 21.86 13.01
C LYS A 169 3.50 22.20 12.49
N GLY A 170 2.62 21.20 12.37
CA GLY A 170 1.34 21.32 11.65
C GLY A 170 0.33 22.31 12.24
N ALA A 171 0.41 22.63 13.53
CA ALA A 171 -0.42 23.65 14.18
C ALA A 171 0.09 25.10 14.02
N ALA A 172 1.25 25.33 13.41
CA ALA A 172 1.84 26.65 13.22
C ALA A 172 1.09 27.50 12.17
N SER A 173 0.87 28.78 12.48
CA SER A 173 0.23 29.77 11.59
C SER A 173 1.22 30.56 10.72
N VAL A 174 2.52 30.49 11.02
CA VAL A 174 3.60 31.17 10.28
C VAL A 174 4.68 30.19 9.87
N ASP A 175 5.41 30.51 8.80
CA ASP A 175 6.50 29.68 8.29
C ASP A 175 7.83 30.09 8.94
N ALA A 176 8.60 29.11 9.43
CA ALA A 176 9.90 29.32 10.07
C ALA A 176 11.00 29.81 9.11
N HIS A 177 10.77 29.76 7.79
CA HIS A 177 11.61 30.45 6.80
C HIS A 177 11.43 31.98 6.83
N VAL A 178 10.40 32.50 7.50
CA VAL A 178 10.01 33.92 7.50
C VAL A 178 9.94 34.50 8.91
N LYS A 179 9.46 33.75 9.90
CA LYS A 179 9.46 34.16 11.32
C LYS A 179 9.29 32.94 12.23
N LEU A 180 9.98 32.95 13.37
CA LEU A 180 9.95 31.85 14.36
C LEU A 180 8.53 31.52 14.86
N PRO A 181 7.94 30.36 14.50
CA PRO A 181 6.61 29.99 14.95
C PRO A 181 6.55 29.64 16.44
N THR A 182 5.42 29.93 17.06
CA THR A 182 5.07 29.50 18.43
C THR A 182 3.75 28.73 18.40
N ILE A 183 3.70 27.57 19.05
CA ILE A 183 2.50 26.74 19.17
C ILE A 183 2.10 26.69 20.65
N SER A 184 1.01 27.36 21.00
CA SER A 184 0.53 27.55 22.38
C SER A 184 -0.45 26.47 22.87
N LEU A 185 -0.51 25.32 22.19
CA LEU A 185 -1.35 24.17 22.59
C LEU A 185 -0.86 23.55 23.90
N SER A 186 -1.76 22.93 24.66
CA SER A 186 -1.41 22.23 25.90
C SER A 186 -0.58 20.97 25.65
N ARG A 187 0.10 20.48 26.69
CA ARG A 187 0.77 19.16 26.64
C ARG A 187 -0.18 18.03 26.26
N ARG A 188 -1.48 18.12 26.61
CA ARG A 188 -2.47 17.08 26.30
C ARG A 188 -2.77 17.02 24.81
N GLU A 189 -3.02 18.17 24.19
CA GLU A 189 -3.29 18.30 22.75
C GLU A 189 -2.04 17.94 21.92
N LEU A 190 -0.88 18.49 22.28
CA LEU A 190 0.39 18.13 21.64
C LEU A 190 0.67 16.63 21.75
N SER A 191 0.38 16.01 22.89
CA SER A 191 0.52 14.56 23.10
C SER A 191 -0.47 13.72 22.30
N ALA A 192 -1.74 14.13 22.19
CA ALA A 192 -2.78 13.37 21.51
C ALA A 192 -2.72 13.52 19.98
N VAL A 193 -2.43 14.73 19.48
CA VAL A 193 -2.47 15.07 18.05
C VAL A 193 -1.07 14.98 17.44
N HIS A 194 -0.15 15.83 17.90
CA HIS A 194 1.10 16.08 17.18
C HIS A 194 2.21 15.06 17.45
N LEU A 195 2.31 14.53 18.68
CA LEU A 195 3.28 13.47 19.03
C LEU A 195 2.84 12.06 18.61
N ALA A 196 1.55 11.84 18.32
CA ALA A 196 1.03 10.50 18.02
C ALA A 196 1.63 9.87 16.75
N PRO A 197 1.80 10.59 15.61
CA PRO A 197 2.54 10.07 14.47
C PRO A 197 4.01 9.74 14.79
N PHE A 198 4.69 10.56 15.59
CA PHE A 198 6.09 10.30 15.98
C PHE A 198 6.21 9.05 16.85
N ARG A 199 5.30 8.82 17.81
CA ARG A 199 5.24 7.54 18.57
C ARG A 199 5.12 6.33 17.63
N ARG A 200 4.29 6.43 16.58
CA ARG A 200 4.18 5.37 15.58
C ARG A 200 5.49 5.20 14.81
N ALA A 201 6.07 6.28 14.26
CA ALA A 201 7.34 6.22 13.53
C ALA A 201 8.49 5.62 14.36
N ILE A 202 8.55 5.91 15.66
CA ILE A 202 9.53 5.32 16.58
C ILE A 202 9.27 3.82 16.78
N LYS A 203 8.01 3.38 16.93
CA LYS A 203 7.64 1.95 17.00
C LYS A 203 8.03 1.18 15.73
N GLU A 204 7.92 1.81 14.56
CA GLU A 204 8.35 1.27 13.26
C GLU A 204 9.87 1.34 13.03
N ARG A 205 10.65 1.77 14.04
CA ARG A 205 12.12 1.92 14.01
C ARG A 205 12.59 2.82 12.86
N VAL A 206 12.00 4.01 12.72
CA VAL A 206 12.49 5.05 11.80
C VAL A 206 13.98 5.37 12.08
N ALA A 207 14.79 5.48 11.04
CA ALA A 207 16.24 5.66 11.16
C ALA A 207 16.61 7.04 11.72
N SER A 208 15.87 8.09 11.33
CA SER A 208 16.05 9.43 11.87
C SER A 208 14.74 10.17 12.18
N VAL A 209 14.83 11.16 13.05
CA VAL A 209 13.77 12.13 13.35
C VAL A 209 14.38 13.52 13.22
N MET A 210 13.76 14.40 12.43
CA MET A 210 14.20 15.78 12.27
C MET A 210 13.36 16.70 13.16
N THR A 211 14.01 17.59 13.92
CA THR A 211 13.33 18.62 14.72
C THR A 211 12.88 19.80 13.86
N SER A 212 12.22 20.79 14.47
CA SER A 212 11.96 22.07 13.80
C SER A 212 12.18 23.26 14.73
N HIS A 213 12.51 24.40 14.13
CA HIS A 213 12.63 25.69 14.80
C HIS A 213 11.23 26.22 15.16
N VAL A 214 10.61 25.64 16.20
CA VAL A 214 9.29 26.02 16.72
C VAL A 214 9.32 26.10 18.24
N ARG A 215 8.81 27.20 18.80
CA ARG A 215 8.61 27.34 20.25
C ARG A 215 7.33 26.60 20.66
N MET A 216 7.43 25.77 21.70
CA MET A 216 6.28 25.07 22.30
C MET A 216 6.29 25.33 23.82
N PRO A 217 5.76 26.47 24.29
CA PRO A 217 5.86 26.89 25.70
C PRO A 217 5.36 25.87 26.72
N ALA A 218 4.42 25.01 26.32
CA ALA A 218 3.96 23.88 27.14
C ALA A 218 5.08 22.89 27.49
N PHE A 219 6.07 22.69 26.62
CA PHE A 219 7.24 21.86 26.87
C PHE A 219 8.47 22.66 27.33
N ASP A 220 8.83 23.74 26.62
CA ASP A 220 9.95 24.61 26.98
C ASP A 220 9.85 26.01 26.35
N LYS A 221 10.57 26.99 26.89
CA LYS A 221 10.53 28.39 26.41
C LYS A 221 11.31 28.61 25.11
N VAL A 222 12.38 27.84 24.88
CA VAL A 222 13.24 27.92 23.69
C VAL A 222 12.69 27.04 22.55
N PRO A 223 13.08 27.26 21.27
CA PRO A 223 12.66 26.40 20.16
C PRO A 223 13.07 24.94 20.34
N ALA A 224 12.30 24.00 19.80
CA ALA A 224 12.51 22.57 20.00
C ALA A 224 13.93 22.09 19.66
N THR A 225 14.50 22.56 18.53
CA THR A 225 15.89 22.25 18.11
C THR A 225 16.95 22.61 19.16
N PHE A 226 16.72 23.65 19.97
CA PHE A 226 17.67 24.15 20.97
C PHE A 226 17.27 23.76 22.40
N SER A 227 16.12 23.10 22.60
CA SER A 227 15.70 22.61 23.92
C SER A 227 16.22 21.20 24.17
N ARG A 228 17.17 21.06 25.11
CA ARG A 228 17.58 19.75 25.65
C ARG A 228 16.41 19.02 26.35
N LYS A 229 15.39 19.74 26.85
CA LYS A 229 14.17 19.14 27.44
C LYS A 229 13.28 18.48 26.38
N ILE A 230 13.21 19.04 25.18
CA ILE A 230 12.40 18.49 24.07
C ILE A 230 13.21 17.45 23.28
N THR A 231 14.44 17.77 22.93
CA THR A 231 15.29 16.93 22.06
C THR A 231 15.87 15.72 22.82
N HIS A 232 16.48 15.93 23.99
CA HIS A 232 16.98 14.82 24.81
C HIS A 232 15.93 14.27 25.78
N GLY A 233 15.20 15.14 26.50
CA GLY A 233 14.15 14.72 27.43
C GLY A 233 13.00 13.99 26.74
N LEU A 234 12.19 14.72 25.98
CA LEU A 234 10.99 14.15 25.36
C LEU A 234 11.31 13.10 24.27
N LEU A 235 12.15 13.41 23.28
CA LEU A 235 12.37 12.48 22.16
C LEU A 235 13.29 11.30 22.50
N ARG A 236 14.52 11.55 22.98
CA ARG A 236 15.51 10.47 23.24
C ARG A 236 15.13 9.59 24.44
N ARG A 237 14.72 10.20 25.55
CA ARG A 237 14.40 9.50 26.81
C ARG A 237 12.93 9.08 26.87
N ASP A 238 11.99 10.03 26.91
CA ASP A 238 10.57 9.75 27.26
C ASP A 238 9.82 8.99 26.16
N LEU A 239 10.07 9.31 24.89
CA LEU A 239 9.59 8.56 23.73
C LEU A 239 10.56 7.44 23.29
N GLY A 240 11.69 7.29 23.99
CA GLY A 240 12.62 6.18 23.83
C GLY A 240 13.38 6.11 22.50
N PHE A 241 13.40 7.16 21.68
CA PHE A 241 13.94 7.10 20.31
C PHE A 241 15.44 6.76 20.25
N LYS A 242 15.82 5.71 19.48
CA LYS A 242 17.21 5.21 19.41
C LYS A 242 17.96 5.56 18.12
N GLY A 243 17.29 6.11 17.10
CA GLY A 243 17.89 6.51 15.83
C GLY A 243 18.61 7.87 15.88
N VAL A 244 18.92 8.42 14.71
CA VAL A 244 19.63 9.70 14.53
C VAL A 244 18.64 10.88 14.67
N ILE A 245 18.91 11.79 15.60
CA ILE A 245 18.20 13.06 15.74
C ILE A 245 18.89 14.11 14.85
N ILE A 246 18.13 14.68 13.91
CA ILE A 246 18.62 15.66 12.91
C ILE A 246 17.99 17.04 13.17
N SER A 247 18.73 18.13 12.97
CA SER A 247 18.14 19.47 13.02
C SER A 247 17.34 19.78 11.73
N ASP A 248 16.41 20.74 11.78
CA ASP A 248 16.07 21.55 10.59
C ASP A 248 17.34 22.34 10.16
N ASP A 249 17.36 22.93 8.96
CA ASP A 249 18.55 23.69 8.49
C ASP A 249 18.82 24.94 9.32
N LEU A 250 20.02 25.04 9.89
CA LEU A 250 20.42 26.14 10.76
C LEU A 250 20.69 27.45 9.99
N CYS A 251 20.76 27.41 8.66
CA CYS A 251 20.77 28.61 7.81
C CYS A 251 19.36 29.19 7.55
N MET A 252 18.29 28.65 8.16
CA MET A 252 16.93 29.21 8.05
C MET A 252 16.80 30.58 8.71
N GLY A 253 16.05 31.50 8.07
CA GLY A 253 15.90 32.90 8.49
C GLY A 253 15.62 33.12 9.98
N ALA A 254 14.66 32.37 10.56
CA ALA A 254 14.30 32.48 11.98
C ALA A 254 15.39 32.01 12.97
N VAL A 255 16.50 31.42 12.50
CA VAL A 255 17.70 31.10 13.28
C VAL A 255 18.76 32.17 13.06
N THR A 256 19.02 32.57 11.80
CA THR A 256 20.00 33.61 11.47
C THR A 256 19.60 35.00 11.98
N GLU A 257 18.30 35.28 12.11
CA GLU A 257 17.77 36.48 12.82
C GLU A 257 18.08 36.48 14.32
N ALA A 258 18.34 35.32 14.92
CA ALA A 258 18.57 35.18 16.35
C ALA A 258 20.06 35.14 16.74
N GLY A 259 20.96 34.92 15.79
CA GLY A 259 22.41 34.96 16.01
C GLY A 259 23.23 34.13 15.00
N PRO A 260 24.55 34.01 15.23
CA PRO A 260 25.46 33.27 14.35
C PRO A 260 25.14 31.76 14.28
N VAL A 261 25.29 31.19 13.08
CA VAL A 261 24.94 29.79 12.79
C VAL A 261 25.79 28.80 13.58
N GLN A 262 27.06 29.10 13.82
CA GLN A 262 27.97 28.31 14.65
C GLN A 262 27.48 28.16 16.10
N SER A 263 26.92 29.22 16.68
CA SER A 263 26.32 29.17 18.01
C SER A 263 25.06 28.30 18.01
N ALA A 264 24.22 28.42 16.98
CA ALA A 264 23.04 27.58 16.81
C ALA A 264 23.38 26.10 16.59
N ALA A 265 24.48 25.79 15.89
CA ALA A 265 24.99 24.43 15.71
C ALA A 265 25.48 23.83 17.03
N LEU A 266 26.25 24.59 17.81
CA LEU A 266 26.69 24.20 19.14
C LEU A 266 25.50 23.96 20.09
N ASP A 267 24.49 24.83 20.08
CA ASP A 267 23.27 24.67 20.89
C ASP A 267 22.38 23.51 20.45
N ALA A 268 22.31 23.20 19.15
CA ALA A 268 21.64 22.00 18.67
C ALA A 268 22.36 20.73 19.15
N LEU A 269 23.70 20.69 19.09
CA LEU A 269 24.51 19.59 19.64
C LEU A 269 24.31 19.44 21.16
N ARG A 270 24.41 20.54 21.93
CA ARG A 270 24.09 20.59 23.38
C ARG A 270 22.68 20.07 23.69
N ALA A 271 21.69 20.36 22.84
CA ALA A 271 20.32 19.88 22.98
C ALA A 271 20.16 18.36 22.76
N GLY A 272 21.17 17.67 22.22
CA GLY A 272 21.20 16.23 22.01
C GLY A 272 20.98 15.79 20.55
N HIS A 273 21.28 16.65 19.57
CA HIS A 273 21.30 16.26 18.16
C HIS A 273 22.45 15.30 17.86
N ASP A 274 22.21 14.34 16.96
CA ASP A 274 23.24 13.46 16.43
C ASP A 274 23.86 14.00 15.14
N LEU A 275 23.12 14.82 14.40
CA LEU A 275 23.49 15.33 13.09
C LEU A 275 22.88 16.73 12.89
N VAL A 276 23.70 17.75 12.66
CA VAL A 276 23.24 19.12 12.42
C VAL A 276 23.38 19.50 10.94
N ILE A 277 22.40 20.22 10.41
CA ILE A 277 22.36 20.68 9.01
C ILE A 277 22.80 22.14 8.95
N VAL A 278 23.79 22.44 8.10
CA VAL A 278 24.20 23.79 7.72
C VAL A 278 24.26 23.84 6.20
N ALA A 279 23.19 24.30 5.55
CA ALA A 279 22.99 24.03 4.12
C ALA A 279 23.44 25.13 3.14
N HIS A 280 23.80 26.32 3.60
CA HIS A 280 23.96 27.49 2.70
C HIS A 280 25.30 28.25 2.78
N ASP A 281 25.96 28.34 3.94
CA ASP A 281 27.15 29.19 4.13
C ASP A 281 28.40 28.35 4.43
N THR A 282 29.39 28.41 3.53
CA THR A 282 30.64 27.64 3.60
C THR A 282 31.58 28.07 4.73
N ASN A 283 31.52 29.33 5.17
CA ASN A 283 32.31 29.81 6.30
C ASN A 283 31.65 29.38 7.61
N ALA A 284 30.34 29.58 7.73
CA ALA A 284 29.57 29.06 8.86
C ALA A 284 29.72 27.54 9.03
N GLN A 285 29.82 26.78 7.93
CA GLN A 285 30.11 25.33 7.97
C GLN A 285 31.47 24.99 8.62
N ARG A 286 32.51 25.80 8.36
CA ARG A 286 33.83 25.64 9.00
C ARG A 286 33.80 26.08 10.46
N GLU A 287 33.34 27.31 10.70
CA GLU A 287 33.25 27.93 12.03
C GLU A 287 32.42 27.08 13.01
N SER A 288 31.32 26.48 12.55
CA SER A 288 30.50 25.56 13.36
C SER A 288 31.26 24.31 13.78
N VAL A 289 32.12 23.77 12.91
CA VAL A 289 32.89 22.54 13.18
C VAL A 289 34.10 22.85 14.07
N GLU A 290 34.77 23.98 13.84
CA GLU A 290 35.88 24.45 14.68
C GLU A 290 35.41 24.76 16.11
N LEU A 291 34.26 25.44 16.24
CA LEU A 291 33.61 25.68 17.54
C LEU A 291 33.13 24.36 18.18
N ALA A 292 32.54 23.44 17.42
CA ALA A 292 32.16 22.14 17.96
C ALA A 292 33.37 21.32 18.45
N ARG A 293 34.53 21.43 17.78
CA ARG A 293 35.79 20.77 18.16
C ARG A 293 36.37 21.37 19.45
N SER A 294 36.48 22.69 19.56
CA SER A 294 37.06 23.35 20.75
C SER A 294 36.23 23.12 22.03
N MET A 295 34.91 22.99 21.90
CA MET A 295 34.01 22.80 23.04
C MET A 295 33.97 21.37 23.59
N VAL A 296 34.65 20.36 22.99
CA VAL A 296 34.78 19.00 23.55
C VAL A 296 35.68 18.96 24.79
N SER A 297 36.67 19.86 24.85
CA SER A 297 37.59 20.01 25.99
C SER A 297 37.04 20.87 27.14
N VAL A 298 35.90 21.54 26.93
CA VAL A 298 35.23 22.40 27.93
C VAL A 298 34.27 21.54 28.76
N ARG A 299 34.06 21.86 30.04
CA ARG A 299 33.10 21.13 30.88
C ARG A 299 31.66 21.45 30.48
N THR A 300 30.76 20.49 30.55
CA THR A 300 29.34 20.68 30.20
C THR A 300 28.63 21.72 31.07
N SER A 301 29.07 21.91 32.32
CA SER A 301 28.65 22.99 33.22
C SER A 301 29.02 24.40 32.72
N GLU A 302 30.10 24.50 31.95
CA GLU A 302 30.60 25.72 31.29
C GLU A 302 30.13 25.80 29.82
N GLY A 303 29.19 24.93 29.41
CA GLY A 303 28.64 24.86 28.05
C GLY A 303 29.43 23.98 27.07
N GLY A 304 30.35 23.15 27.54
CA GLY A 304 31.04 22.15 26.71
C GLY A 304 30.14 21.05 26.15
N LEU A 305 30.70 20.27 25.22
CA LEU A 305 30.09 19.07 24.66
C LEU A 305 30.64 17.82 25.36
N ASP A 306 29.77 16.96 25.87
CA ASP A 306 30.17 15.69 26.49
C ASP A 306 30.84 14.76 25.46
N PRO A 307 32.12 14.37 25.64
CA PRO A 307 32.83 13.47 24.70
C PRO A 307 32.15 12.11 24.54
N ALA A 308 31.44 11.60 25.55
CA ALA A 308 30.70 10.35 25.50
C ALA A 308 29.37 10.50 24.75
N GLU A 309 28.68 11.64 24.85
CA GLU A 309 27.52 11.96 23.99
C GLU A 309 27.96 12.12 22.53
N VAL A 310 29.02 12.89 22.26
CA VAL A 310 29.62 13.04 20.91
C VAL A 310 29.98 11.67 20.33
N ALA A 311 30.70 10.82 21.07
CA ALA A 311 31.05 9.48 20.61
C ALA A 311 29.82 8.58 20.39
N ALA A 312 28.75 8.75 21.16
CA ALA A 312 27.49 8.05 20.94
C ALA A 312 26.78 8.54 19.67
N SER A 313 26.75 9.85 19.42
CA SER A 313 26.21 10.46 18.20
C SER A 313 26.98 10.00 16.95
N VAL A 314 28.31 9.99 17.00
CA VAL A 314 29.17 9.43 15.94
C VAL A 314 28.79 7.99 15.63
N ARG A 315 28.60 7.14 16.66
CA ARG A 315 28.16 5.74 16.45
C ARG A 315 26.77 5.62 15.81
N ARG A 316 25.84 6.53 16.10
CA ARG A 316 24.50 6.56 15.45
C ARG A 316 24.61 6.99 13.98
N VAL A 317 25.35 8.06 13.67
CA VAL A 317 25.58 8.54 12.30
C VAL A 317 26.35 7.50 11.46
N ALA A 318 27.40 6.90 12.01
CA ALA A 318 28.19 5.86 11.33
C ALA A 318 27.36 4.62 10.96
N ASN A 319 26.29 4.32 11.70
CA ASN A 319 25.37 3.24 11.34
C ASN A 319 24.50 3.54 10.10
N LEU A 320 24.33 4.82 9.72
CA LEU A 320 23.67 5.21 8.46
C LEU A 320 24.59 5.12 7.24
N LEU A 321 25.93 5.16 7.44
CA LEU A 321 26.93 5.01 6.38
C LEU A 321 27.15 3.55 5.93
N ARG A 322 26.55 2.56 6.62
CA ARG A 322 26.76 1.14 6.32
C ARG A 322 26.27 0.82 4.90
N PRO A 323 27.12 0.30 4.00
CA PRO A 323 26.71 0.00 2.64
C PRO A 323 25.62 -1.07 2.61
N ARG A 324 24.58 -0.81 1.81
CA ARG A 324 23.47 -1.73 1.54
C ARG A 324 23.44 -2.00 0.04
N LYS A 325 23.16 -3.23 -0.38
CA LYS A 325 22.95 -3.54 -1.81
C LYS A 325 21.79 -2.68 -2.35
N PRO A 326 21.94 -1.94 -3.45
CA PRO A 326 20.82 -1.28 -4.11
C PRO A 326 19.96 -2.36 -4.78
N ALA A 327 18.63 -2.23 -4.67
CA ALA A 327 17.70 -2.99 -5.50
C ALA A 327 17.67 -2.40 -6.93
N PRO A 328 17.18 -3.14 -7.94
CA PRO A 328 16.97 -2.61 -9.28
C PRO A 328 16.09 -1.35 -9.28
N ARG A 329 16.30 -0.50 -10.28
CA ARG A 329 15.53 0.73 -10.42
C ARG A 329 14.16 0.42 -11.04
N PRO A 330 13.03 0.88 -10.47
CA PRO A 330 11.71 0.67 -11.04
C PRO A 330 11.58 1.38 -12.40
N SER A 331 10.72 0.86 -13.26
CA SER A 331 10.41 1.52 -14.52
C SER A 331 9.65 2.84 -14.27
N LEU A 332 9.96 3.87 -15.07
CA LEU A 332 9.19 5.12 -15.05
C LEU A 332 7.73 4.91 -15.51
N LYS A 333 7.39 3.74 -16.09
CA LYS A 333 6.02 3.33 -16.41
C LYS A 333 5.25 3.00 -15.12
N ALA A 334 5.72 2.03 -14.33
CA ALA A 334 5.09 1.62 -13.07
C ALA A 334 4.93 2.79 -12.09
N GLY A 335 5.96 3.63 -11.96
CA GLY A 335 5.90 4.83 -11.13
C GLY A 335 4.85 5.85 -11.59
N ARG A 336 4.64 6.01 -12.92
CA ARG A 336 3.56 6.85 -13.46
C ARG A 336 2.18 6.23 -13.19
N GLU A 337 2.02 4.92 -13.40
CA GLU A 337 0.75 4.22 -13.20
C GLU A 337 0.30 4.28 -11.73
N LEU A 338 1.23 4.07 -10.78
CA LEU A 338 1.00 4.32 -9.36
C LEU A 338 0.65 5.79 -9.06
N SER A 339 1.28 6.74 -9.75
CA SER A 339 1.00 8.18 -9.62
C SER A 339 -0.37 8.59 -10.18
N GLU A 340 -0.90 7.90 -11.19
CA GLU A 340 -2.27 8.06 -11.68
C GLU A 340 -3.27 7.46 -10.69
N LEU A 341 -3.05 6.20 -10.25
CA LEU A 341 -3.92 5.50 -9.30
C LEU A 341 -4.12 6.29 -7.99
N ILE A 342 -3.05 6.88 -7.46
CA ILE A 342 -3.13 7.76 -6.28
C ILE A 342 -3.93 9.03 -6.60
N ALA A 343 -3.71 9.67 -7.76
CA ALA A 343 -4.39 10.91 -8.13
C ALA A 343 -5.90 10.71 -8.39
N ASP A 344 -6.29 9.66 -9.10
CA ASP A 344 -7.70 9.36 -9.40
C ASP A 344 -8.49 8.92 -8.15
N LYS A 345 -7.83 8.32 -7.16
CA LYS A 345 -8.37 8.06 -5.81
C LYS A 345 -8.46 9.32 -4.94
N ALA A 346 -7.45 10.20 -5.01
CA ALA A 346 -7.35 11.39 -4.16
C ALA A 346 -8.25 12.56 -4.57
N VAL A 347 -8.63 12.62 -5.85
CA VAL A 347 -9.43 13.74 -6.37
C VAL A 347 -10.86 13.70 -5.84
N SER A 348 -11.21 14.78 -5.13
CA SER A 348 -12.51 15.00 -4.50
C SER A 348 -13.30 16.09 -5.24
N VAL A 349 -14.63 15.99 -5.24
CA VAL A 349 -15.54 16.95 -5.88
C VAL A 349 -16.55 17.44 -4.84
N SER A 350 -17.03 18.67 -4.96
CA SER A 350 -18.19 19.20 -4.24
C SER A 350 -19.05 20.01 -5.19
N THR A 351 -20.28 19.56 -5.38
CA THR A 351 -21.24 20.12 -6.35
C THR A 351 -21.70 21.52 -5.93
N GLY A 352 -21.61 22.47 -6.85
CA GLY A 352 -22.28 23.76 -6.82
C GLY A 352 -23.30 23.84 -7.96
N SER A 353 -23.52 25.02 -8.53
CA SER A 353 -24.46 25.23 -9.64
C SER A 353 -24.00 24.63 -10.98
N LEU A 354 -22.69 24.51 -11.22
CA LEU A 354 -22.15 23.93 -12.44
C LEU A 354 -21.99 22.41 -12.30
N LEU A 355 -22.92 21.65 -12.88
CA LEU A 355 -22.85 20.18 -12.87
C LEU A 355 -21.62 19.67 -13.64
N LEU A 356 -21.06 18.54 -13.17
CA LEU A 356 -19.92 17.86 -13.77
C LEU A 356 -20.27 16.38 -14.05
N PRO A 357 -19.75 15.77 -15.13
CA PRO A 357 -18.84 16.36 -16.12
C PRO A 357 -19.54 17.38 -17.03
N LEU A 358 -18.76 18.30 -17.62
CA LEU A 358 -19.27 19.29 -18.56
C LEU A 358 -19.82 18.62 -19.84
N GLY A 359 -21.08 18.89 -20.15
CA GLY A 359 -21.72 18.45 -21.39
C GLY A 359 -21.21 19.20 -22.63
N LYS A 360 -21.56 18.70 -23.82
CA LYS A 360 -21.18 19.32 -25.10
C LYS A 360 -21.75 20.73 -25.27
N ASP A 361 -22.89 20.99 -24.64
CA ASP A 361 -23.72 22.18 -24.84
C ASP A 361 -23.33 23.34 -23.90
N ALA A 362 -22.20 23.24 -23.19
CA ALA A 362 -21.76 24.15 -22.12
C ALA A 362 -21.27 25.55 -22.58
N GLY A 363 -21.77 26.05 -23.71
CA GLY A 363 -21.58 27.41 -24.23
C GLY A 363 -20.12 27.86 -24.44
N GLY A 364 -19.21 26.90 -24.66
CA GLY A 364 -17.77 27.14 -24.76
C GLY A 364 -17.09 27.37 -23.40
N THR A 365 -16.17 26.47 -23.04
CA THR A 365 -15.50 26.48 -21.73
C THR A 365 -14.21 27.32 -21.74
N LEU A 366 -14.11 28.31 -20.84
CA LEU A 366 -12.86 29.02 -20.58
C LEU A 366 -12.07 28.35 -19.45
N ILE A 367 -10.89 27.82 -19.76
CA ILE A 367 -9.98 27.21 -18.79
C ILE A 367 -8.88 28.23 -18.42
N LEU A 368 -8.90 28.66 -17.16
CA LEU A 368 -7.94 29.59 -16.58
C LEU A 368 -6.83 28.83 -15.86
N VAL A 369 -5.60 28.93 -16.38
CA VAL A 369 -4.41 28.23 -15.87
C VAL A 369 -3.40 29.25 -15.34
N PRO A 370 -2.85 29.09 -14.12
CA PRO A 370 -1.82 29.97 -13.58
C PRO A 370 -0.61 30.10 -14.51
N ASP A 371 -0.09 31.32 -14.69
CA ASP A 371 1.22 31.48 -15.33
C ASP A 371 2.34 31.14 -14.33
N PHE A 372 2.70 29.86 -14.28
CA PHE A 372 3.75 29.36 -13.41
C PHE A 372 5.15 29.94 -13.70
N LYS A 373 5.34 30.70 -14.79
CA LYS A 373 6.57 31.48 -15.01
C LYS A 373 6.76 32.53 -13.90
N GLU A 374 5.69 33.14 -13.40
CA GLU A 374 5.71 34.15 -12.32
C GLU A 374 6.26 33.60 -10.99
N VAL A 375 6.29 32.27 -10.81
CA VAL A 375 6.71 31.61 -9.57
C VAL A 375 7.76 30.50 -9.77
N ARG A 376 8.37 30.45 -10.96
CA ARG A 376 9.30 29.37 -11.39
C ARG A 376 10.49 29.15 -10.46
N GLU A 377 10.97 30.20 -9.79
CA GLU A 377 12.12 30.13 -8.87
C GLU A 377 11.78 29.49 -7.52
N ARG A 378 10.47 29.28 -7.22
CA ARG A 378 9.99 28.79 -5.91
C ARG A 378 9.28 27.43 -5.98
N PHE A 379 8.97 26.90 -7.16
CA PHE A 379 8.21 25.66 -7.33
C PHE A 379 8.73 24.78 -8.46
N THR A 380 8.79 23.47 -8.21
CA THR A 380 9.18 22.48 -9.22
C THR A 380 7.95 21.93 -9.94
N PHE A 381 8.03 21.89 -11.27
CA PHE A 381 7.01 21.34 -12.19
C PHE A 381 7.68 20.29 -13.08
N GLU A 382 7.03 19.14 -13.31
CA GLU A 382 7.51 18.17 -14.30
C GLU A 382 7.62 18.83 -15.68
N GLY A 383 8.77 18.74 -16.36
CA GLY A 383 8.99 19.41 -17.64
C GLY A 383 9.11 20.96 -17.56
N GLY A 384 9.15 21.55 -16.36
CA GLY A 384 9.33 22.99 -16.16
C GLY A 384 8.03 23.82 -16.19
N PRO A 385 8.10 25.13 -15.93
CA PRO A 385 6.93 25.98 -15.64
C PRO A 385 5.95 26.14 -16.81
N ALA A 386 6.37 25.88 -18.06
CA ALA A 386 5.47 25.91 -19.22
C ALA A 386 4.66 24.61 -19.40
N ALA A 387 5.12 23.49 -18.85
CA ALA A 387 4.54 22.17 -19.10
C ALA A 387 3.09 22.02 -18.59
N PRO A 388 2.68 22.55 -17.42
CA PRO A 388 1.27 22.51 -17.00
C PRO A 388 0.33 23.22 -17.99
N MET A 389 0.73 24.38 -18.54
CA MET A 389 -0.03 25.09 -19.56
C MET A 389 -0.12 24.29 -20.87
N ALA A 390 0.98 23.68 -21.31
CA ALA A 390 1.00 22.82 -22.50
C ALA A 390 0.13 21.57 -22.31
N GLN A 391 0.19 20.93 -21.15
CA GLN A 391 -0.64 19.78 -20.77
C GLN A 391 -2.13 20.13 -20.79
N VAL A 392 -2.52 21.25 -20.16
CA VAL A 392 -3.92 21.69 -20.17
C VAL A 392 -4.39 22.04 -21.59
N ARG A 393 -3.57 22.72 -22.41
CA ARG A 393 -3.89 23.00 -23.82
C ARG A 393 -4.07 21.72 -24.65
N SER A 394 -3.19 20.73 -24.49
CA SER A 394 -3.30 19.45 -25.18
C SER A 394 -4.60 18.72 -24.83
N LEU A 395 -4.99 18.70 -23.55
CA LEU A 395 -6.25 18.11 -23.10
C LEU A 395 -7.48 18.93 -23.51
N ALA A 396 -7.39 20.25 -23.51
CA ALA A 396 -8.48 21.16 -23.89
C ALA A 396 -8.75 21.18 -25.40
N SER A 397 -7.72 21.01 -26.25
CA SER A 397 -7.87 20.93 -27.71
C SER A 397 -8.82 19.80 -28.18
N ARG A 398 -9.11 18.84 -27.30
CA ARG A 398 -10.02 17.72 -27.49
C ARG A 398 -11.47 18.04 -27.06
N LEU A 399 -11.75 19.30 -26.70
CA LEU A 399 -13.06 19.83 -26.31
C LEU A 399 -13.50 20.92 -27.31
N PRO A 400 -14.59 20.72 -28.08
CA PRO A 400 -15.16 21.76 -28.94
C PRO A 400 -15.45 23.06 -28.18
N GLY A 401 -15.15 24.21 -28.78
CA GLY A 401 -15.44 25.54 -28.22
C GLY A 401 -14.64 25.93 -26.97
N SER A 402 -13.69 25.10 -26.49
CA SER A 402 -12.89 25.45 -25.31
C SER A 402 -11.76 26.44 -25.63
N ARG A 403 -11.37 27.25 -24.64
CA ARG A 403 -10.31 28.25 -24.73
C ARG A 403 -9.43 28.19 -23.48
N VAL A 404 -8.10 28.26 -23.62
CA VAL A 404 -7.16 28.21 -22.48
C VAL A 404 -6.39 29.53 -22.34
N ALA A 405 -6.54 30.20 -21.20
CA ALA A 405 -5.94 31.51 -20.93
C ALA A 405 -5.09 31.53 -19.64
N ALA A 406 -4.12 32.44 -19.61
CA ALA A 406 -3.18 32.60 -18.50
C ALA A 406 -3.76 33.51 -17.39
N ALA A 407 -4.06 32.89 -16.25
CA ALA A 407 -4.42 33.56 -15.01
C ALA A 407 -3.13 34.06 -14.31
N PRO A 408 -3.04 35.35 -13.93
CA PRO A 408 -1.86 35.86 -13.26
C PRO A 408 -1.71 35.30 -11.85
N VAL A 409 -0.48 35.24 -11.34
CA VAL A 409 -0.17 34.67 -10.02
C VAL A 409 0.22 35.76 -9.02
N VAL A 410 1.24 36.54 -9.35
CA VAL A 410 1.74 37.65 -8.55
C VAL A 410 1.01 38.93 -8.93
N THR A 411 0.87 39.21 -10.24
CA THR A 411 0.23 40.44 -10.74
C THR A 411 -1.28 40.44 -10.53
N THR A 412 -1.88 41.60 -10.22
CA THR A 412 -3.32 41.73 -9.94
C THR A 412 -4.17 42.10 -11.17
N GLU A 413 -3.57 42.19 -12.35
CA GLU A 413 -4.27 42.63 -13.56
C GLU A 413 -5.16 41.53 -14.16
N VAL A 414 -6.46 41.66 -13.91
CA VAL A 414 -7.50 40.76 -14.43
C VAL A 414 -8.41 41.38 -15.48
N ARG A 415 -8.23 42.66 -15.85
CA ARG A 415 -9.05 43.37 -16.86
C ARG A 415 -9.16 42.59 -18.18
N ARG A 416 -8.02 42.07 -18.66
CA ARG A 416 -7.93 41.22 -19.87
C ARG A 416 -8.77 39.93 -19.83
N LEU A 417 -9.22 39.50 -18.65
CA LEU A 417 -10.04 38.30 -18.46
C LEU A 417 -11.54 38.61 -18.33
N GLU A 418 -11.95 39.85 -18.03
CA GLU A 418 -13.34 40.16 -17.66
C GLU A 418 -14.34 39.88 -18.77
N HIS A 419 -14.03 40.29 -20.01
CA HIS A 419 -14.86 39.99 -21.19
C HIS A 419 -14.91 38.48 -21.47
N ALA A 420 -13.75 37.79 -21.42
CA ALA A 420 -13.66 36.36 -21.69
C ALA A 420 -14.42 35.50 -20.65
N VAL A 421 -14.35 35.88 -19.37
CA VAL A 421 -15.09 35.23 -18.25
C VAL A 421 -16.59 35.50 -18.37
N SER A 422 -16.98 36.73 -18.72
CA SER A 422 -18.40 37.09 -18.85
C SER A 422 -19.07 36.32 -20.01
N GLY A 423 -18.40 36.26 -21.18
CA GLY A 423 -18.90 35.61 -22.39
C GLY A 423 -18.63 34.11 -22.53
N ALA A 424 -18.07 33.43 -21.54
CA ALA A 424 -17.95 31.96 -21.56
C ALA A 424 -19.22 31.31 -20.99
N GLY A 425 -19.71 30.22 -21.58
CA GLY A 425 -20.82 29.44 -21.02
C GLY A 425 -20.44 28.69 -19.75
N SER A 426 -19.17 28.28 -19.64
CA SER A 426 -18.59 27.63 -18.46
C SER A 426 -17.14 28.08 -18.22
N VAL A 427 -16.70 28.10 -16.96
CA VAL A 427 -15.33 28.48 -16.58
C VAL A 427 -14.71 27.40 -15.69
N VAL A 428 -13.47 27.02 -15.96
CA VAL A 428 -12.67 26.10 -15.13
C VAL A 428 -11.43 26.84 -14.66
N PHE A 429 -11.30 27.11 -13.37
CA PHE A 429 -10.16 27.84 -12.81
C PHE A 429 -9.25 26.92 -12.00
N LEU A 430 -8.02 26.72 -12.45
CA LEU A 430 -7.00 25.99 -11.71
C LEU A 430 -6.36 26.92 -10.66
N CYS A 431 -6.97 26.99 -9.48
CA CYS A 431 -6.60 27.91 -8.40
C CYS A 431 -5.34 27.43 -7.64
N PHE A 432 -4.29 28.24 -7.63
CA PHE A 432 -3.00 27.95 -6.99
C PHE A 432 -2.72 28.88 -5.79
N GLU A 433 -3.25 28.53 -4.61
CA GLU A 433 -2.96 29.20 -3.33
C GLU A 433 -3.37 30.70 -3.31
N ALA A 434 -4.64 30.98 -3.60
CA ALA A 434 -5.25 32.32 -3.59
C ALA A 434 -5.24 33.00 -2.20
N MET A 435 -5.05 32.25 -1.11
CA MET A 435 -4.73 32.83 0.20
C MET A 435 -3.37 33.54 0.25
N ARG A 436 -2.39 33.12 -0.57
CA ARG A 436 -1.01 33.67 -0.61
C ARG A 436 -0.76 34.56 -1.82
N PHE A 437 -1.31 34.23 -2.98
CA PHE A 437 -1.00 34.88 -4.26
C PHE A 437 -2.06 35.91 -4.68
N ALA A 438 -1.65 37.17 -4.78
CA ALA A 438 -2.54 38.31 -5.02
C ALA A 438 -3.26 38.25 -6.37
N GLY A 439 -2.60 37.77 -7.43
CA GLY A 439 -3.21 37.56 -8.75
C GLY A 439 -4.28 36.48 -8.75
N GLN A 440 -4.00 35.34 -8.12
CA GLN A 440 -4.99 34.27 -7.93
C GLN A 440 -6.20 34.76 -7.12
N LYS A 441 -5.97 35.58 -6.10
CA LYS A 441 -7.02 36.24 -5.31
C LYS A 441 -7.83 37.27 -6.12
N ALA A 442 -7.20 37.98 -7.05
CA ALA A 442 -7.86 38.91 -7.96
C ALA A 442 -8.73 38.17 -9.00
N VAL A 443 -8.23 37.07 -9.58
CA VAL A 443 -9.00 36.20 -10.49
C VAL A 443 -10.21 35.62 -9.77
N LEU A 444 -10.04 35.12 -8.54
CA LEU A 444 -11.15 34.60 -7.75
C LEU A 444 -12.20 35.68 -7.41
N LYS A 445 -11.76 36.91 -7.07
CA LYS A 445 -12.67 38.06 -6.90
C LYS A 445 -13.43 38.43 -8.18
N LEU A 446 -12.84 38.23 -9.37
CA LEU A 446 -13.55 38.39 -10.63
C LEU A 446 -14.61 37.30 -10.81
N LEU A 447 -14.23 36.03 -10.67
CA LEU A 447 -15.14 34.88 -10.84
C LEU A 447 -16.33 34.92 -9.88
N ASN A 448 -16.08 35.19 -8.59
CA ASN A 448 -17.13 35.34 -7.56
C ASN A 448 -18.16 36.44 -7.91
N ARG A 449 -17.80 37.47 -8.69
CA ARG A 449 -18.68 38.59 -9.08
C ARG A 449 -19.36 38.44 -10.44
N LYS A 450 -18.85 37.57 -11.33
CA LYS A 450 -19.24 37.54 -12.76
C LYS A 450 -19.60 36.15 -13.32
N ALA A 451 -19.24 35.06 -12.64
CA ALA A 451 -19.39 33.70 -13.18
C ALA A 451 -19.52 32.60 -12.12
N ALA A 452 -19.89 32.94 -10.88
CA ALA A 452 -19.80 32.03 -9.72
C ALA A 452 -20.66 30.76 -9.86
N ASP A 453 -21.81 30.88 -10.49
CA ASP A 453 -22.74 29.82 -10.88
C ASP A 453 -22.21 28.92 -12.00
N LYS A 454 -21.48 29.49 -12.97
CA LYS A 454 -20.87 28.80 -14.11
C LYS A 454 -19.38 28.52 -13.96
N THR A 455 -18.86 28.46 -12.73
CA THR A 455 -17.43 28.20 -12.43
C THR A 455 -17.20 26.89 -11.70
N CYS A 456 -16.27 26.09 -12.23
CA CYS A 456 -15.59 25.01 -11.52
C CYS A 456 -14.22 25.48 -11.00
N ALA A 457 -14.07 25.61 -9.69
CA ALA A 457 -12.81 25.96 -9.04
C ALA A 457 -12.01 24.69 -8.68
N CYS A 458 -10.89 24.47 -9.39
CA CYS A 458 -9.97 23.36 -9.12
C CYS A 458 -8.87 23.82 -8.15
N LEU A 459 -8.91 23.39 -6.88
CA LEU A 459 -7.96 23.80 -5.83
C LEU A 459 -6.65 23.01 -5.92
N ILE A 460 -5.82 23.31 -6.93
CA ILE A 460 -4.63 22.52 -7.27
C ILE A 460 -3.45 22.67 -6.29
N ARG A 461 -3.60 23.34 -5.13
CA ARG A 461 -2.54 23.36 -4.10
C ARG A 461 -3.00 23.62 -2.67
N ASN A 462 -3.93 24.54 -2.43
CA ASN A 462 -4.33 24.93 -1.07
C ASN A 462 -5.81 24.60 -0.84
N PRO A 463 -6.17 23.54 -0.08
CA PRO A 463 -7.56 23.18 0.14
C PRO A 463 -8.32 24.26 0.94
N TRP A 464 -7.62 25.05 1.77
CA TRP A 464 -8.23 26.15 2.52
C TRP A 464 -8.65 27.34 1.65
N ASP A 465 -8.19 27.45 0.39
CA ASP A 465 -8.73 28.44 -0.57
C ASP A 465 -10.24 28.27 -0.78
N ARG A 466 -10.82 27.10 -0.44
CA ARG A 466 -12.27 26.86 -0.43
C ARG A 466 -13.05 27.93 0.35
N GLY A 467 -12.47 28.47 1.42
CA GLY A 467 -13.07 29.55 2.22
C GLY A 467 -13.13 30.92 1.53
N LEU A 468 -12.60 31.04 0.30
CA LEU A 468 -12.66 32.24 -0.54
C LEU A 468 -13.63 32.08 -1.73
N LEU A 469 -14.21 30.90 -1.93
CA LEU A 469 -15.11 30.60 -3.06
C LEU A 469 -16.56 31.00 -2.75
N SER A 470 -17.32 31.39 -3.77
CA SER A 470 -18.77 31.47 -3.66
C SER A 470 -19.39 30.06 -3.49
N PRO A 471 -20.41 29.85 -2.64
CA PRO A 471 -21.13 28.57 -2.53
C PRO A 471 -21.77 28.07 -3.83
N LYS A 472 -21.93 28.95 -4.84
CA LYS A 472 -22.41 28.55 -6.17
C LYS A 472 -21.36 27.80 -7.01
N MET A 473 -20.07 27.92 -6.68
CA MET A 473 -19.00 27.29 -7.45
C MET A 473 -18.93 25.78 -7.16
N THR A 474 -18.84 24.98 -8.21
CA THR A 474 -18.44 23.58 -8.07
C THR A 474 -16.94 23.54 -7.78
N VAL A 475 -16.52 22.67 -6.85
CA VAL A 475 -15.14 22.60 -6.37
C VAL A 475 -14.55 21.24 -6.70
N VAL A 476 -13.35 21.21 -7.27
CA VAL A 476 -12.55 20.00 -7.47
C VAL A 476 -11.24 20.15 -6.71
N ASP A 477 -10.89 19.20 -5.85
CA ASP A 477 -9.64 19.22 -5.09
C ASP A 477 -8.85 17.92 -5.36
N PRO A 478 -7.84 17.98 -6.23
CA PRO A 478 -6.92 16.87 -6.56
C PRO A 478 -5.71 16.78 -5.61
N LYS A 479 -5.69 17.55 -4.51
CA LYS A 479 -4.64 17.58 -3.48
C LYS A 479 -3.25 18.02 -3.96
N GLY A 480 -3.16 18.69 -5.12
CA GLY A 480 -1.90 19.15 -5.70
C GLY A 480 -1.93 19.37 -7.22
N TYR A 481 -0.75 19.64 -7.79
CA TYR A 481 -0.55 20.17 -9.14
C TYR A 481 0.43 19.35 -10.00
N ARG A 482 0.78 18.12 -9.56
CA ARG A 482 1.57 17.17 -10.37
C ARG A 482 0.78 16.77 -11.63
N SER A 483 1.47 16.35 -12.69
CA SER A 483 0.83 16.06 -13.98
C SER A 483 -0.26 14.99 -13.90
N SER A 484 -0.17 14.01 -12.99
CA SER A 484 -1.26 13.05 -12.74
C SER A 484 -2.44 13.66 -11.99
N GLN A 485 -2.21 14.57 -11.05
CA GLN A 485 -3.25 15.31 -10.32
C GLN A 485 -4.02 16.26 -11.25
N LEU A 486 -3.33 16.90 -12.19
CA LEU A 486 -3.97 17.71 -13.23
C LEU A 486 -4.78 16.85 -14.21
N ARG A 487 -4.33 15.63 -14.56
CA ARG A 487 -5.14 14.67 -15.32
C ARG A 487 -6.38 14.22 -14.55
N ALA A 488 -6.23 13.81 -13.30
CA ALA A 488 -7.34 13.36 -12.45
C ALA A 488 -8.40 14.46 -12.26
N ALA A 489 -7.98 15.71 -12.01
CA ALA A 489 -8.89 16.85 -11.96
C ALA A 489 -9.66 17.03 -13.27
N LEU A 490 -8.96 17.08 -14.41
CA LEU A 490 -9.58 17.28 -15.71
C LEU A 490 -10.47 16.10 -16.13
N ARG A 491 -10.16 14.85 -15.74
CA ARG A 491 -11.09 13.69 -15.91
C ARG A 491 -12.42 13.93 -15.20
N ARG A 492 -12.41 14.42 -13.95
CA ARG A 492 -13.64 14.72 -13.19
C ARG A 492 -14.42 15.89 -13.78
N VAL A 493 -13.75 16.89 -14.35
CA VAL A 493 -14.39 18.05 -14.98
C VAL A 493 -14.96 17.73 -16.37
N LEU A 494 -14.29 16.89 -17.16
CA LEU A 494 -14.56 16.72 -18.60
C LEU A 494 -15.18 15.37 -18.98
N GLY A 495 -15.23 14.40 -18.05
CA GLY A 495 -15.90 13.12 -18.25
C GLY A 495 -15.20 12.17 -19.24
N ALA A 496 -15.97 11.21 -19.74
CA ALA A 496 -15.47 10.05 -20.47
C ALA A 496 -14.74 10.38 -21.79
N CYS A 497 -14.95 11.58 -22.36
CA CYS A 497 -14.20 12.09 -23.51
C CYS A 497 -12.68 12.00 -23.33
N LEU A 498 -12.17 12.10 -22.10
CA LEU A 498 -10.74 11.96 -21.82
C LEU A 498 -10.23 10.50 -21.79
N LEU A 499 -11.10 9.51 -21.54
CA LEU A 499 -10.67 8.13 -21.25
C LEU A 499 -10.18 7.41 -22.51
N ALA A 500 -10.96 7.45 -23.59
CA ALA A 500 -10.56 6.94 -24.91
C ALA A 500 -9.29 7.63 -25.44
N LEU A 501 -9.13 8.92 -25.13
CA LEU A 501 -8.04 9.77 -25.60
C LEU A 501 -6.76 9.72 -24.75
N VAL A 502 -6.77 9.05 -23.59
CA VAL A 502 -5.57 8.64 -22.85
C VAL A 502 -5.01 7.34 -23.41
N LEU A 503 -5.87 6.37 -23.78
CA LEU A 503 -5.45 5.11 -24.39
C LEU A 503 -4.71 5.33 -25.72
N ALA A 504 -5.21 6.24 -26.56
CA ALA A 504 -4.57 6.62 -27.82
C ALA A 504 -3.18 7.30 -27.66
N ALA A 505 -2.80 7.74 -26.47
CA ALA A 505 -1.55 8.47 -26.23
C ALA A 505 -0.33 7.58 -25.91
N PHE A 506 -0.51 6.25 -25.82
CA PHE A 506 0.54 5.30 -25.45
C PHE A 506 1.08 4.45 -26.61
N GLY A 507 0.61 4.64 -27.85
CA GLY A 507 1.05 3.84 -29.01
C GLY A 507 1.05 4.60 -30.33
N GLN A 508 2.16 5.29 -30.64
CA GLN A 508 2.52 5.75 -31.99
C GLN A 508 4.04 5.68 -32.18
N GLY A 509 4.50 4.59 -32.79
CA GLY A 509 5.60 4.62 -33.75
C GLY A 509 5.02 4.86 -35.17
N PRO A 510 5.84 5.12 -36.19
CA PRO A 510 5.36 5.49 -37.51
C PRO A 510 4.60 4.35 -38.23
N SER A 511 3.58 4.75 -39.00
CA SER A 511 2.81 3.90 -39.93
C SER A 511 3.59 3.66 -41.23
N PRO A 512 3.21 2.65 -42.04
CA PRO A 512 2.56 3.05 -43.29
C PRO A 512 1.32 2.22 -43.72
N GLU A 513 0.41 2.94 -44.40
CA GLU A 513 -0.37 2.53 -45.58
C GLU A 513 -1.08 1.16 -45.66
N ALA A 514 -2.42 1.19 -45.60
CA ALA A 514 -3.31 0.97 -46.77
C ALA A 514 -4.79 0.83 -46.31
N ALA A 515 -5.73 1.39 -47.07
CA ALA A 515 -7.17 1.17 -46.89
C ALA A 515 -7.70 0.21 -47.98
N PRO A 516 -8.87 -0.43 -47.78
CA PRO A 516 -10.07 0.24 -48.28
C PRO A 516 -11.34 0.11 -47.41
N GLN A 517 -12.18 1.15 -47.56
CA GLN A 517 -13.65 1.25 -47.48
C GLN A 517 -14.50 0.23 -46.68
N ALA A 518 -15.48 0.76 -45.93
CA ALA A 518 -16.43 -0.02 -45.14
C ALA A 518 -17.72 -0.40 -45.92
N PRO A 519 -18.29 -1.59 -45.69
CA PRO A 519 -19.68 -1.90 -46.04
C PRO A 519 -20.67 -1.32 -45.02
N GLN A 520 -21.93 -1.20 -45.43
CA GLN A 520 -23.02 -0.58 -44.65
C GLN A 520 -23.55 -1.50 -43.53
N ALA A 521 -24.27 -0.92 -42.56
CA ALA A 521 -24.87 -1.65 -41.45
C ALA A 521 -26.18 -2.38 -41.85
N PRO A 522 -26.32 -3.69 -41.55
CA PRO A 522 -27.60 -4.37 -41.53
C PRO A 522 -28.37 -4.15 -40.22
N GLN A 523 -29.67 -4.40 -40.26
CA GLN A 523 -30.62 -4.17 -39.16
C GLN A 523 -30.56 -5.26 -38.06
N ALA A 524 -31.33 -5.04 -36.99
CA ALA A 524 -31.41 -5.94 -35.85
C ALA A 524 -31.98 -7.33 -36.22
N ALA A 525 -31.35 -8.37 -35.70
CA ALA A 525 -31.91 -9.71 -35.57
C ALA A 525 -31.59 -10.25 -34.17
N ALA A 526 -32.62 -10.59 -33.39
CA ALA A 526 -32.44 -11.18 -32.08
C ALA A 526 -31.97 -12.63 -32.21
N SER A 527 -30.83 -12.97 -31.62
CA SER A 527 -30.33 -14.33 -31.49
C SER A 527 -29.82 -14.58 -30.06
N SER A 528 -29.89 -15.82 -29.59
CA SER A 528 -29.55 -16.23 -28.22
C SER A 528 -28.03 -16.33 -28.00
N ARG A 529 -27.31 -15.23 -28.27
CA ARG A 529 -25.86 -15.10 -28.06
C ARG A 529 -25.53 -15.29 -26.58
N THR A 530 -24.84 -16.37 -26.24
CA THR A 530 -24.21 -16.53 -24.91
C THR A 530 -23.20 -15.41 -24.70
N VAL A 531 -23.41 -14.58 -23.68
CA VAL A 531 -22.54 -13.42 -23.40
C VAL A 531 -21.13 -13.90 -23.04
N THR A 532 -20.11 -13.26 -23.62
CA THR A 532 -18.70 -13.57 -23.37
C THR A 532 -18.18 -12.87 -22.11
N VAL A 533 -17.12 -13.43 -21.51
CA VAL A 533 -16.40 -12.79 -20.41
C VAL A 533 -15.87 -11.41 -20.81
N SER A 534 -15.45 -11.25 -22.07
CA SER A 534 -15.07 -9.95 -22.65
C SER A 534 -16.20 -8.90 -22.62
N GLU A 535 -17.44 -9.29 -22.96
CA GLU A 535 -18.61 -8.40 -22.92
C GLU A 535 -19.03 -8.10 -21.47
N LEU A 536 -18.96 -9.10 -20.57
CA LEU A 536 -19.26 -8.93 -19.15
C LEU A 536 -18.23 -8.03 -18.43
N HIS A 537 -16.96 -8.09 -18.81
CA HIS A 537 -15.94 -7.13 -18.37
C HIS A 537 -16.34 -5.71 -18.73
N ASP A 538 -16.66 -5.45 -20.01
CA ASP A 538 -16.97 -4.09 -20.47
C ASP A 538 -18.27 -3.57 -19.81
N ALA A 539 -19.26 -4.43 -19.61
CA ALA A 539 -20.45 -4.12 -18.82
C ALA A 539 -20.13 -3.79 -17.35
N TYR A 540 -19.25 -4.56 -16.68
CA TYR A 540 -18.85 -4.30 -15.28
C TYR A 540 -18.10 -2.97 -15.13
N ILE A 541 -17.24 -2.62 -16.11
CA ILE A 541 -16.51 -1.35 -16.16
C ILE A 541 -17.47 -0.16 -16.34
N SER A 542 -18.50 -0.31 -17.18
CA SER A 542 -19.48 0.74 -17.47
C SER A 542 -20.61 0.86 -16.44
N ALA A 543 -20.87 -0.16 -15.61
CA ALA A 543 -21.91 -0.14 -14.60
C ALA A 543 -21.62 0.93 -13.52
N TYR A 544 -22.59 1.82 -13.29
CA TYR A 544 -22.52 2.88 -12.27
C TYR A 544 -23.13 2.45 -10.94
N GLU A 545 -24.17 1.62 -10.96
CA GLU A 545 -24.89 1.16 -9.76
C GLU A 545 -24.32 -0.14 -9.20
N ASP A 546 -24.24 -0.25 -7.87
CA ASP A 546 -23.71 -1.45 -7.21
C ASP A 546 -24.64 -2.67 -7.36
N ALA A 547 -25.95 -2.45 -7.55
CA ALA A 547 -26.90 -3.52 -7.88
C ALA A 547 -26.58 -4.15 -9.25
N GLU A 548 -26.29 -3.32 -10.26
CA GLU A 548 -25.87 -3.81 -11.57
C GLU A 548 -24.50 -4.49 -11.51
N ARG A 549 -23.52 -3.89 -10.82
CA ARG A 549 -22.20 -4.53 -10.64
C ARG A 549 -22.31 -5.91 -10.00
N LYS A 550 -23.16 -6.06 -8.98
CA LYS A 550 -23.43 -7.35 -8.33
C LYS A 550 -24.07 -8.36 -9.30
N ARG A 551 -25.00 -7.92 -10.15
CA ARG A 551 -25.60 -8.73 -11.22
C ARG A 551 -24.55 -9.20 -12.24
N VAL A 552 -23.75 -8.27 -12.79
CA VAL A 552 -22.73 -8.58 -13.80
C VAL A 552 -21.63 -9.48 -13.23
N LEU A 553 -21.23 -9.28 -11.97
CA LEU A 553 -20.25 -10.14 -11.31
C LEU A 553 -20.75 -11.59 -11.13
N GLY A 554 -22.04 -11.77 -10.85
CA GLY A 554 -22.68 -13.09 -10.85
C GLY A 554 -22.64 -13.79 -12.22
N LEU A 555 -22.78 -13.03 -13.31
CA LEU A 555 -22.62 -13.55 -14.67
C LEU A 555 -21.16 -13.92 -14.99
N ILE A 556 -20.18 -13.15 -14.51
CA ILE A 556 -18.74 -13.46 -14.67
C ILE A 556 -18.42 -14.80 -13.98
N ILE A 557 -18.92 -15.01 -12.76
CA ILE A 557 -18.79 -16.29 -12.03
C ILE A 557 -19.36 -17.46 -12.83
N ALA A 558 -20.46 -17.26 -13.57
CA ALA A 558 -21.15 -18.30 -14.33
C ALA A 558 -20.68 -18.46 -15.79
N THR A 559 -19.64 -17.72 -16.22
CA THR A 559 -19.17 -17.73 -17.61
C THR A 559 -17.74 -18.22 -17.71
N ALA A 560 -17.55 -19.36 -18.38
CA ALA A 560 -16.23 -19.88 -18.72
C ALA A 560 -15.53 -19.01 -19.78
N PRO A 561 -14.28 -18.57 -19.57
CA PRO A 561 -13.50 -17.87 -20.59
C PRO A 561 -13.12 -18.83 -21.72
N LYS A 562 -13.33 -18.43 -22.98
CA LYS A 562 -13.09 -19.31 -24.15
C LYS A 562 -11.86 -18.91 -24.94
N THR A 563 -11.45 -17.64 -24.86
CA THR A 563 -10.38 -17.06 -25.67
C THR A 563 -9.27 -16.46 -24.82
N THR A 564 -8.08 -16.30 -25.44
CA THR A 564 -6.95 -15.50 -24.92
C THR A 564 -7.40 -14.12 -24.41
N ARG A 565 -8.34 -13.48 -25.12
CA ARG A 565 -8.90 -12.17 -24.78
C ARG A 565 -9.79 -12.22 -23.52
N ASP A 566 -10.57 -13.26 -23.34
CA ASP A 566 -11.39 -13.45 -22.14
C ASP A 566 -10.52 -13.60 -20.88
N VAL A 567 -9.44 -14.39 -20.99
CA VAL A 567 -8.45 -14.53 -19.91
C VAL A 567 -7.78 -13.18 -19.60
N GLN A 568 -7.31 -12.46 -20.62
CA GLN A 568 -6.75 -11.10 -20.47
C GLN A 568 -7.73 -10.12 -19.77
N ARG A 569 -9.04 -10.24 -20.02
CA ARG A 569 -10.08 -9.40 -19.39
C ARG A 569 -10.31 -9.77 -17.92
N LEU A 570 -10.24 -11.05 -17.57
CA LEU A 570 -10.25 -11.48 -16.16
C LEU A 570 -9.03 -10.93 -15.39
N PHE A 571 -7.86 -10.90 -16.02
CA PHE A 571 -6.67 -10.26 -15.44
C PHE A 571 -6.83 -8.74 -15.27
N ASP A 572 -7.42 -8.01 -16.23
CA ASP A 572 -7.70 -6.58 -16.06
C ASP A 572 -8.61 -6.33 -14.85
N LEU A 573 -9.73 -7.05 -14.70
CA LEU A 573 -10.62 -6.90 -13.54
C LEU A 573 -9.91 -7.19 -12.22
N PHE A 574 -9.07 -8.23 -12.17
CA PHE A 574 -8.30 -8.62 -10.98
C PHE A 574 -7.29 -7.55 -10.55
N ILE A 575 -6.60 -6.94 -11.53
CA ILE A 575 -5.61 -5.88 -11.31
C ILE A 575 -6.30 -4.55 -10.95
N ARG A 576 -7.36 -4.19 -11.67
CA ARG A 576 -8.10 -2.91 -11.54
C ARG A 576 -8.94 -2.85 -10.27
N PHE A 577 -9.51 -3.96 -9.82
CA PHE A 577 -10.40 -4.04 -8.66
C PHE A 577 -9.93 -5.09 -7.63
N PRO A 578 -8.88 -4.79 -6.82
CA PRO A 578 -8.27 -5.75 -5.89
C PRO A 578 -9.11 -5.97 -4.60
N THR A 579 -10.39 -6.30 -4.73
CA THR A 579 -11.30 -6.67 -3.64
C THR A 579 -11.39 -8.20 -3.49
N PRO A 580 -11.68 -8.74 -2.29
CA PRO A 580 -11.86 -10.19 -2.12
C PRO A 580 -12.96 -10.77 -3.01
N VAL A 581 -14.05 -10.01 -3.19
CA VAL A 581 -15.24 -10.42 -3.95
C VAL A 581 -14.97 -10.47 -5.45
N MET A 582 -14.20 -9.52 -6.01
CA MET A 582 -13.75 -9.59 -7.41
C MET A 582 -12.77 -10.76 -7.62
N ARG A 583 -11.88 -11.00 -6.67
CA ARG A 583 -10.91 -12.10 -6.76
C ARG A 583 -11.59 -13.46 -6.77
N ASP A 584 -12.55 -13.70 -5.88
CA ASP A 584 -13.35 -14.92 -5.88
C ASP A 584 -14.09 -15.10 -7.22
N ALA A 585 -14.67 -14.02 -7.76
CA ALA A 585 -15.36 -14.06 -9.04
C ALA A 585 -14.44 -14.40 -10.24
N VAL A 586 -13.27 -13.75 -10.32
CA VAL A 586 -12.26 -14.03 -11.36
C VAL A 586 -11.74 -15.46 -11.25
N MET A 587 -11.40 -15.93 -10.05
CA MET A 587 -10.84 -17.27 -9.85
C MET A 587 -11.88 -18.35 -10.21
N ARG A 588 -13.16 -18.19 -9.84
CA ARG A 588 -14.22 -19.13 -10.24
C ARG A 588 -14.48 -19.16 -11.75
N SER A 589 -14.32 -18.04 -12.45
CA SER A 589 -14.39 -18.01 -13.92
C SER A 589 -13.20 -18.76 -14.54
N LEU A 590 -11.97 -18.53 -14.05
CA LEU A 590 -10.78 -19.26 -14.49
C LEU A 590 -10.83 -20.77 -14.18
N HIS A 591 -11.48 -21.19 -13.09
CA HIS A 591 -11.72 -22.60 -12.75
C HIS A 591 -12.60 -23.36 -13.74
N GLN A 592 -13.27 -22.68 -14.67
CA GLN A 592 -14.07 -23.31 -15.73
C GLN A 592 -13.29 -23.50 -17.05
N LEU A 593 -11.99 -23.21 -17.07
CA LEU A 593 -11.10 -23.62 -18.17
C LEU A 593 -10.95 -25.14 -18.20
N ASP A 594 -10.99 -25.73 -19.41
CA ASP A 594 -10.59 -27.12 -19.60
C ASP A 594 -9.06 -27.24 -19.43
N PRO A 595 -8.55 -28.01 -18.43
CA PRO A 595 -7.12 -28.18 -18.20
C PRO A 595 -6.40 -29.01 -19.29
N LYS A 596 -7.11 -29.48 -20.32
CA LYS A 596 -6.54 -30.11 -21.52
C LYS A 596 -6.43 -29.16 -22.72
N SER A 597 -6.85 -27.91 -22.59
CA SER A 597 -7.04 -27.01 -23.74
C SER A 597 -5.76 -26.25 -24.11
N ALA A 598 -5.00 -26.80 -25.06
CA ALA A 598 -3.68 -26.30 -25.48
C ALA A 598 -3.69 -24.89 -26.11
N HIS A 599 -4.84 -24.35 -26.53
CA HIS A 599 -4.94 -23.07 -27.24
C HIS A 599 -4.60 -21.83 -26.39
N LEU A 600 -4.52 -21.98 -25.06
CA LEU A 600 -4.12 -20.92 -24.13
C LEU A 600 -2.66 -21.02 -23.68
N GLU A 601 -1.93 -22.09 -24.01
CA GLU A 601 -0.54 -22.28 -23.59
C GLU A 601 0.40 -21.13 -24.00
N PRO A 602 0.33 -20.54 -25.21
CA PRO A 602 1.19 -19.41 -25.59
C PRO A 602 0.97 -18.17 -24.72
N LEU A 603 -0.25 -17.95 -24.21
CA LEU A 603 -0.54 -16.83 -23.31
C LEU A 603 0.16 -17.02 -21.97
N PHE A 604 0.03 -18.20 -21.37
CA PHE A 604 0.66 -18.52 -20.09
C PHE A 604 2.19 -18.55 -20.19
N LEU A 605 2.74 -19.03 -21.32
CA LEU A 605 4.17 -18.91 -21.62
C LEU A 605 4.62 -17.45 -21.66
N SER A 606 3.92 -16.58 -22.40
CA SER A 606 4.26 -15.15 -22.46
C SER A 606 4.21 -14.45 -21.09
N TYR A 607 3.23 -14.79 -20.24
CA TYR A 607 3.15 -14.26 -18.87
C TYR A 607 4.28 -14.76 -17.95
N MET A 608 4.91 -15.90 -18.27
CA MET A 608 6.13 -16.38 -17.61
C MET A 608 7.42 -15.87 -18.28
N GLU A 609 7.33 -14.98 -19.27
CA GLU A 609 8.45 -14.34 -19.98
C GLU A 609 8.55 -12.83 -19.74
N GLU A 610 7.57 -12.24 -19.05
CA GLU A 610 7.60 -10.86 -18.55
C GLU A 610 8.70 -10.64 -17.49
N ASP A 611 9.16 -9.38 -17.32
CA ASP A 611 10.28 -8.98 -16.46
C ASP A 611 10.08 -9.27 -14.95
N GLU A 612 8.85 -9.09 -14.46
CA GLU A 612 8.43 -9.42 -13.08
C GLU A 612 7.28 -10.43 -13.20
N PRO A 613 7.55 -11.70 -13.59
CA PRO A 613 6.52 -12.64 -14.02
C PRO A 613 5.57 -13.00 -12.88
N GLU A 614 6.04 -13.03 -11.63
CA GLU A 614 5.16 -13.17 -10.47
C GLU A 614 4.07 -12.08 -10.43
N GLU A 615 4.33 -10.86 -10.91
CA GLU A 615 3.38 -9.73 -10.84
C GLU A 615 2.21 -9.89 -11.80
N VAL A 616 2.41 -10.61 -12.90
CA VAL A 616 1.36 -11.03 -13.83
C VAL A 616 0.73 -12.36 -13.39
N VAL A 617 1.51 -13.24 -12.75
CA VAL A 617 1.17 -14.65 -12.51
C VAL A 617 0.60 -14.94 -11.11
N PHE A 618 0.43 -13.97 -10.19
CA PHE A 618 -0.21 -14.17 -8.85
C PHE A 618 -1.44 -15.10 -8.84
N GLY A 619 -2.24 -15.08 -9.92
CA GLY A 619 -3.39 -15.97 -10.13
C GLY A 619 -3.01 -17.44 -10.40
N ILE A 620 -2.05 -18.02 -9.67
CA ILE A 620 -1.69 -19.44 -9.80
C ILE A 620 -2.77 -20.34 -9.14
N ASN A 621 -3.99 -20.33 -9.67
CA ASN A 621 -4.52 -21.60 -10.15
C ASN A 621 -4.09 -21.86 -11.61
N GLY A 622 -3.51 -20.86 -12.30
CA GLY A 622 -2.83 -21.00 -13.58
C GLY A 622 -1.90 -22.22 -13.67
N ALA A 623 -0.99 -22.47 -12.72
CA ALA A 623 -0.10 -23.64 -12.80
C ALA A 623 -0.76 -24.98 -12.48
N VAL A 624 -1.94 -24.99 -11.85
CA VAL A 624 -2.77 -26.21 -11.72
C VAL A 624 -3.44 -26.56 -13.07
N ILE A 625 -3.63 -25.53 -13.91
CA ILE A 625 -4.19 -25.60 -15.27
C ILE A 625 -3.08 -25.82 -16.34
N ILE A 626 -1.88 -25.25 -16.16
CA ILE A 626 -0.73 -25.41 -17.07
C ILE A 626 -0.11 -26.80 -16.88
N ARG A 627 -0.34 -27.70 -17.84
CA ARG A 627 0.22 -29.07 -17.85
C ARG A 627 1.06 -29.40 -19.09
N CYS A 628 1.59 -28.37 -19.76
CA CYS A 628 2.44 -28.54 -20.94
C CYS A 628 3.94 -28.50 -20.60
N ALA A 629 4.70 -29.43 -21.19
CA ALA A 629 6.11 -29.67 -20.89
C ALA A 629 7.03 -28.43 -20.91
N PRO A 630 6.88 -27.43 -21.82
CA PRO A 630 7.73 -26.24 -21.84
C PRO A 630 7.72 -25.41 -20.55
N CYS A 631 6.64 -25.50 -19.76
CA CYS A 631 6.47 -24.72 -18.53
C CYS A 631 7.17 -25.34 -17.31
N LEU A 632 7.43 -26.65 -17.34
CA LEU A 632 7.96 -27.40 -16.20
C LEU A 632 9.30 -26.86 -15.63
N PRO A 633 10.28 -26.38 -16.43
CA PRO A 633 11.51 -25.80 -15.90
C PRO A 633 11.25 -24.54 -15.06
N LYS A 634 10.41 -23.62 -15.54
CA LYS A 634 10.08 -22.37 -14.83
C LYS A 634 9.27 -22.64 -13.56
N LEU A 635 8.33 -23.58 -13.59
CA LEU A 635 7.61 -24.03 -12.38
C LEU A 635 8.56 -24.62 -11.33
N LYS A 636 9.55 -25.41 -11.78
CA LYS A 636 10.62 -25.91 -10.89
C LYS A 636 11.48 -24.80 -10.31
N ASP A 637 11.74 -23.72 -11.04
CA ASP A 637 12.52 -22.59 -10.51
C ASP A 637 11.74 -21.78 -9.47
N PHE A 638 10.46 -21.49 -9.69
CA PHE A 638 9.58 -20.92 -8.66
C PHE A 638 9.48 -21.82 -7.42
N ALA A 639 9.25 -23.12 -7.59
CA ALA A 639 9.15 -24.06 -6.48
C ALA A 639 10.46 -24.30 -5.71
N LYS A 640 11.61 -23.86 -6.23
CA LYS A 640 12.90 -23.83 -5.49
C LYS A 640 13.05 -22.60 -4.59
N LEU A 641 12.26 -21.54 -4.77
CA LEU A 641 12.34 -20.32 -3.96
C LEU A 641 11.95 -20.58 -2.48
N PRO A 642 12.52 -19.88 -1.49
CA PRO A 642 12.22 -20.15 -0.08
C PRO A 642 10.81 -19.70 0.31
N LEU A 643 9.87 -20.65 0.44
CA LEU A 643 8.52 -20.37 0.92
C LEU A 643 8.56 -19.96 2.41
N GLN A 644 7.96 -18.82 2.74
CA GLN A 644 7.95 -18.30 4.12
C GLN A 644 6.90 -19.01 4.99
N ALA A 645 7.14 -19.04 6.30
CA ALA A 645 6.29 -19.73 7.27
C ALA A 645 4.92 -19.05 7.51
N GLU A 646 4.86 -17.73 7.35
CA GLU A 646 3.67 -16.92 7.57
C GLU A 646 2.81 -16.84 6.30
N ASP A 647 1.49 -16.72 6.49
CA ASP A 647 0.53 -16.63 5.39
C ASP A 647 0.58 -15.23 4.77
N PRO A 648 0.47 -15.08 3.44
CA PRO A 648 0.38 -13.78 2.78
C PRO A 648 -0.78 -12.90 3.24
N GLY A 649 -1.73 -13.37 4.05
CA GLY A 649 -2.61 -12.51 4.85
C GLY A 649 -1.84 -11.42 5.61
N ASP A 650 -0.69 -11.76 6.18
CA ASP A 650 0.15 -10.90 7.02
C ASP A 650 1.29 -10.19 6.27
N ILE A 651 1.62 -10.65 5.04
CA ILE A 651 2.72 -10.08 4.23
C ILE A 651 2.35 -8.69 3.69
N LEU A 652 3.08 -7.67 4.18
CA LEU A 652 2.79 -6.25 3.97
C LEU A 652 3.25 -5.65 2.62
N MET A 653 3.91 -6.39 1.72
CA MET A 653 4.18 -5.93 0.34
C MET A 653 3.34 -6.72 -0.65
N LEU A 654 2.99 -6.10 -1.78
CA LEU A 654 2.35 -6.82 -2.87
C LEU A 654 3.35 -7.83 -3.44
N SER A 655 4.47 -7.39 -4.04
CA SER A 655 5.43 -8.31 -4.72
C SER A 655 5.83 -9.52 -3.86
N GLU A 656 6.21 -9.34 -2.59
CA GLU A 656 6.55 -10.44 -1.66
C GLU A 656 5.41 -11.46 -1.50
N LYS A 657 4.15 -11.00 -1.55
CA LYS A 657 2.93 -11.81 -1.49
C LYS A 657 2.64 -12.54 -2.81
N ASN A 658 2.92 -11.95 -3.97
CA ASN A 658 2.61 -12.59 -5.27
C ASN A 658 3.76 -13.60 -5.55
N VAL A 659 5.01 -13.33 -5.12
CA VAL A 659 6.10 -14.34 -5.01
C VAL A 659 5.73 -15.51 -4.09
N TRP A 660 5.17 -15.24 -2.90
CA TRP A 660 4.76 -16.31 -1.98
C TRP A 660 3.70 -17.21 -2.61
N TRP A 661 2.64 -16.62 -3.19
CA TRP A 661 1.59 -17.38 -3.87
C TRP A 661 2.12 -18.15 -5.06
N ALA A 662 2.99 -17.53 -5.88
CA ALA A 662 3.63 -18.22 -7.00
C ALA A 662 4.48 -19.42 -6.54
N THR A 663 5.23 -19.27 -5.43
CA THR A 663 6.03 -20.35 -4.84
C THR A 663 5.15 -21.47 -4.28
N TYR A 664 4.08 -21.14 -3.55
CA TYR A 664 3.16 -22.10 -2.95
C TYR A 664 2.44 -22.94 -4.01
N GLU A 665 1.91 -22.30 -5.04
CA GLU A 665 1.11 -22.96 -6.06
C GLU A 665 1.97 -23.63 -7.15
N ALA A 666 3.22 -23.19 -7.36
CA ALA A 666 4.19 -23.99 -8.10
C ALA A 666 4.53 -25.30 -7.37
N LEU A 667 4.56 -25.31 -6.03
CA LEU A 667 4.68 -26.56 -5.25
C LEU A 667 3.40 -27.41 -5.37
N CYS A 668 2.21 -26.82 -5.46
CA CYS A 668 0.98 -27.55 -5.80
C CYS A 668 1.06 -28.22 -7.18
N ALA A 669 1.43 -27.47 -8.21
CA ALA A 669 1.51 -27.96 -9.59
C ALA A 669 2.50 -29.13 -9.74
N LEU A 670 3.69 -29.03 -9.13
CA LEU A 670 4.66 -30.12 -9.14
C LEU A 670 4.21 -31.34 -8.32
N ALA A 671 3.51 -31.11 -7.20
CA ALA A 671 2.98 -32.21 -6.38
C ALA A 671 1.89 -33.01 -7.11
N GLU A 672 1.07 -32.35 -7.93
CA GLU A 672 0.06 -33.02 -8.75
C GLU A 672 0.66 -33.67 -10.02
N TRP A 673 1.60 -32.98 -10.70
CA TRP A 673 2.08 -33.40 -12.03
C TRP A 673 3.28 -34.35 -11.97
N GLU A 674 4.25 -34.14 -11.08
CA GLU A 674 5.39 -35.06 -10.88
C GLU A 674 5.12 -36.10 -9.78
N GLY A 675 3.98 -36.00 -9.10
CA GLY A 675 3.56 -36.94 -8.07
C GLY A 675 4.61 -37.11 -6.99
N LYS A 676 4.92 -38.37 -6.67
CA LYS A 676 5.93 -38.79 -5.68
C LYS A 676 7.33 -38.20 -5.92
N ASP A 677 7.70 -37.89 -7.17
CA ASP A 677 9.06 -37.45 -7.51
C ASP A 677 9.33 -36.00 -7.06
N SER A 678 8.27 -35.24 -6.75
CA SER A 678 8.33 -33.93 -6.09
C SER A 678 8.65 -33.99 -4.58
N LEU A 679 8.48 -35.16 -3.93
CA LEU A 679 8.61 -35.30 -2.47
C LEU A 679 9.96 -34.83 -1.88
N PRO A 680 11.13 -34.99 -2.52
CA PRO A 680 12.39 -34.46 -2.00
C PRO A 680 12.39 -32.92 -1.90
N LEU A 681 11.74 -32.23 -2.84
CA LEU A 681 11.59 -30.77 -2.82
C LEU A 681 10.61 -30.35 -1.72
N LEU A 682 9.45 -30.99 -1.63
CA LEU A 682 8.43 -30.71 -0.61
C LEU A 682 8.99 -30.93 0.81
N LYS A 683 9.66 -32.06 1.07
CA LYS A 683 10.34 -32.36 2.35
C LYS A 683 11.45 -31.34 2.70
N ARG A 684 12.07 -30.70 1.70
CA ARG A 684 13.04 -29.61 1.91
C ARG A 684 12.33 -28.30 2.27
N GLN A 685 11.32 -27.90 1.50
CA GLN A 685 10.58 -26.64 1.69
C GLN A 685 9.79 -26.61 3.00
N LEU A 686 9.29 -27.76 3.47
CA LEU A 686 8.59 -27.89 4.74
C LEU A 686 9.39 -27.35 5.95
N LYS A 687 10.73 -27.44 5.90
CA LYS A 687 11.60 -26.90 6.96
C LYS A 687 11.50 -25.37 7.08
N ALA A 688 11.18 -24.69 5.98
CA ALA A 688 10.96 -23.25 5.92
C ALA A 688 9.50 -22.85 6.16
N SER A 689 8.53 -23.61 5.62
CA SER A 689 7.11 -23.33 5.80
C SER A 689 6.27 -24.58 6.15
N PRO A 690 5.55 -24.59 7.29
CA PRO A 690 4.61 -25.66 7.63
C PRO A 690 3.50 -25.88 6.60
N ARG A 691 3.19 -24.86 5.77
CA ARG A 691 2.10 -24.93 4.79
C ARG A 691 2.35 -25.94 3.66
N VAL A 692 3.60 -26.34 3.44
CA VAL A 692 3.95 -27.43 2.51
C VAL A 692 3.33 -28.77 2.94
N ALA A 693 3.02 -28.96 4.23
CA ALA A 693 2.29 -30.14 4.70
C ALA A 693 0.85 -30.20 4.15
N GLU A 694 0.22 -29.04 3.88
CA GLU A 694 -1.09 -28.97 3.22
C GLU A 694 -1.01 -29.45 1.77
N VAL A 695 0.04 -29.04 1.05
CA VAL A 695 0.33 -29.47 -0.34
C VAL A 695 0.59 -30.98 -0.40
N MET A 696 1.45 -31.50 0.48
CA MET A 696 1.76 -32.93 0.57
C MET A 696 0.50 -33.75 0.85
N ALA A 697 -0.35 -33.31 1.79
CA ALA A 697 -1.60 -34.01 2.10
C ALA A 697 -2.63 -33.93 0.97
N ARG A 698 -2.71 -32.80 0.24
CA ARG A 698 -3.69 -32.58 -0.83
C ARG A 698 -3.43 -33.47 -2.06
N TYR A 699 -2.18 -33.60 -2.49
CA TYR A 699 -1.84 -34.30 -3.74
C TYR A 699 -1.14 -35.66 -3.53
N LEU A 700 -0.47 -35.87 -2.39
CA LEU A 700 0.42 -37.02 -2.14
C LEU A 700 0.08 -37.71 -0.81
N TRP A 701 -1.21 -37.88 -0.54
CA TRP A 701 -1.73 -38.36 0.74
C TRP A 701 -1.17 -39.74 1.12
N LYS A 702 -1.11 -40.67 0.16
CA LYS A 702 -0.68 -42.06 0.36
C LYS A 702 0.79 -42.15 0.79
N GLU A 703 1.64 -41.32 0.19
CA GLU A 703 3.08 -41.23 0.45
C GLU A 703 3.41 -40.38 1.69
N SER A 704 2.51 -39.48 2.09
CA SER A 704 2.71 -38.56 3.22
C SER A 704 2.03 -38.98 4.52
N LEU A 705 0.98 -39.81 4.49
CA LEU A 705 0.22 -40.24 5.67
C LEU A 705 1.08 -40.77 6.83
N PRO A 706 2.09 -41.66 6.63
CA PRO A 706 2.94 -42.12 7.73
C PRO A 706 3.71 -40.97 8.38
N LEU A 707 4.29 -40.09 7.56
CA LEU A 707 5.08 -38.94 7.99
C LEU A 707 4.22 -37.89 8.72
N ILE A 708 2.97 -37.70 8.30
CA ILE A 708 2.00 -36.83 8.98
C ILE A 708 1.60 -37.44 10.34
N ALA A 709 1.39 -38.76 10.42
CA ALA A 709 1.11 -39.45 11.67
C ALA A 709 2.28 -39.31 12.66
N ASP A 710 3.52 -39.53 12.22
CA ASP A 710 4.74 -39.36 13.02
C ASP A 710 4.87 -37.94 13.60
N TRP A 711 4.62 -36.90 12.80
CA TRP A 711 4.62 -35.52 13.31
C TRP A 711 3.51 -35.25 14.32
N THR A 712 2.35 -35.90 14.16
CA THR A 712 1.21 -35.72 15.07
C THR A 712 1.44 -36.46 16.41
N ALA A 713 2.21 -37.55 16.41
CA ALA A 713 2.70 -38.21 17.62
C ALA A 713 3.90 -37.46 18.28
N GLY A 714 4.53 -36.54 17.56
CA GLY A 714 5.73 -35.84 18.00
C GLY A 714 5.52 -34.68 18.99
N SER A 715 6.57 -33.85 19.13
CA SER A 715 6.59 -32.70 20.03
C SER A 715 5.49 -31.67 19.72
N LYS A 716 5.19 -30.76 20.67
CA LYS A 716 4.21 -29.67 20.50
C LYS A 716 4.40 -28.88 19.19
N ARG A 717 5.64 -28.67 18.74
CA ARG A 717 5.97 -28.03 17.46
C ARG A 717 5.54 -28.89 16.26
N ALA A 718 5.81 -30.20 16.30
CA ALA A 718 5.43 -31.13 15.24
C ALA A 718 3.90 -31.25 15.12
N LYS A 719 3.17 -31.30 16.24
CA LYS A 719 1.69 -31.24 16.26
C LYS A 719 1.15 -29.97 15.60
N THR A 720 1.75 -28.80 15.89
CA THR A 720 1.37 -27.54 15.23
C THR A 720 1.65 -27.55 13.72
N GLN A 721 2.69 -28.26 13.26
CA GLN A 721 2.98 -28.40 11.82
C GLN A 721 2.01 -29.37 11.12
N ALA A 722 1.72 -30.52 11.74
CA ALA A 722 0.81 -31.54 11.19
C ALA A 722 -0.64 -31.05 11.01
N LYS A 723 -1.08 -30.06 11.81
CA LYS A 723 -2.43 -29.45 11.73
C LYS A 723 -2.82 -29.00 10.32
N TRP A 724 -1.86 -28.54 9.51
CA TRP A 724 -2.12 -28.11 8.12
C TRP A 724 -2.40 -29.28 7.17
N ALA A 725 -1.74 -30.43 7.39
CA ALA A 725 -1.99 -31.65 6.62
C ALA A 725 -3.39 -32.22 6.89
N TRP A 726 -3.78 -32.34 8.17
CA TRP A 726 -5.10 -32.86 8.54
C TRP A 726 -6.25 -31.96 8.05
N LYS A 727 -6.07 -30.64 8.05
CA LYS A 727 -7.06 -29.68 7.51
C LYS A 727 -7.06 -29.57 5.98
N ALA A 728 -6.16 -30.24 5.26
CA ALA A 728 -6.16 -30.24 3.79
C ALA A 728 -7.41 -30.92 3.20
N ALA A 729 -7.87 -30.40 2.06
CA ALA A 729 -8.92 -31.03 1.25
C ALA A 729 -8.33 -32.19 0.44
N VAL A 730 -8.32 -33.38 1.04
CA VAL A 730 -7.77 -34.60 0.41
C VAL A 730 -8.83 -35.24 -0.51
N PRO A 731 -8.48 -35.69 -1.74
CA PRO A 731 -9.39 -36.41 -2.62
C PRO A 731 -9.95 -37.68 -1.96
N ILE A 732 -11.27 -37.91 -2.09
CA ILE A 732 -11.98 -39.04 -1.47
C ILE A 732 -11.37 -40.39 -1.89
N GLN A 733 -10.92 -40.54 -3.14
CA GLN A 733 -10.24 -41.76 -3.60
C GLN A 733 -8.95 -42.03 -2.82
N ALA A 734 -8.11 -41.02 -2.61
CA ALA A 734 -6.85 -41.19 -1.86
C ALA A 734 -7.10 -41.52 -0.38
N LEU A 735 -8.21 -41.04 0.19
CA LEU A 735 -8.67 -41.45 1.52
C LEU A 735 -9.13 -42.93 1.53
N ARG A 736 -9.89 -43.37 0.52
CA ARG A 736 -10.30 -44.79 0.37
C ARG A 736 -9.09 -45.72 0.22
N GLU A 737 -8.14 -45.37 -0.65
CA GLU A 737 -6.87 -46.10 -0.84
C GLU A 737 -5.98 -46.17 0.42
N THR A 738 -6.26 -45.34 1.43
CA THR A 738 -5.55 -45.32 2.72
C THR A 738 -6.45 -45.66 3.91
N ARG A 739 -7.65 -46.21 3.67
CA ARG A 739 -8.62 -46.47 4.74
C ARG A 739 -8.10 -47.49 5.75
N ASP A 740 -7.45 -48.58 5.32
CA ASP A 740 -6.87 -49.58 6.22
C ASP A 740 -5.80 -49.04 7.18
N PRO A 741 -4.73 -48.34 6.73
CA PRO A 741 -3.78 -47.73 7.65
C PRO A 741 -4.42 -46.65 8.55
N MET A 742 -5.41 -45.91 8.04
CA MET A 742 -6.20 -45.00 8.88
C MET A 742 -7.01 -45.74 9.96
N MET A 743 -7.71 -46.83 9.64
CA MET A 743 -8.44 -47.65 10.62
C MET A 743 -7.52 -48.26 11.67
N LYS A 744 -6.30 -48.67 11.29
CA LYS A 744 -5.26 -49.15 12.22
C LYS A 744 -4.81 -48.06 13.19
N ILE A 745 -4.71 -46.81 12.76
CA ILE A 745 -4.42 -45.66 13.64
C ILE A 745 -5.63 -45.38 14.55
N LEU A 746 -6.84 -45.30 13.99
CA LEU A 746 -8.09 -44.98 14.71
C LEU A 746 -8.36 -45.95 15.87
N ARG A 747 -8.21 -47.26 15.61
CA ARG A 747 -8.41 -48.34 16.60
C ARG A 747 -7.21 -48.54 17.54
N SER A 748 -6.08 -47.86 17.37
CA SER A 748 -4.90 -48.05 18.22
C SER A 748 -5.00 -47.20 19.51
N PRO A 749 -5.11 -47.80 20.71
CA PRO A 749 -5.08 -47.06 21.97
C PRO A 749 -3.69 -46.46 22.29
N LYS A 750 -2.66 -46.83 21.53
CA LYS A 750 -1.31 -46.26 21.62
C LYS A 750 -1.11 -45.03 20.72
N ALA A 751 -2.04 -44.74 19.81
CA ALA A 751 -1.98 -43.55 18.97
C ALA A 751 -2.48 -42.31 19.73
N ASP A 752 -1.87 -41.16 19.46
CA ASP A 752 -2.22 -39.89 20.11
C ASP A 752 -3.69 -39.52 19.88
N ARG A 753 -4.35 -38.96 20.90
CA ARG A 753 -5.80 -38.67 20.87
C ARG A 753 -6.17 -37.69 19.75
N GLU A 754 -5.32 -36.70 19.48
CA GLU A 754 -5.54 -35.75 18.38
C GLU A 754 -5.36 -36.42 17.02
N LEU A 755 -4.34 -37.29 16.88
CA LEU A 755 -4.13 -38.10 15.68
C LEU A 755 -5.34 -38.99 15.38
N ARG A 756 -5.86 -39.71 16.39
CA ARG A 756 -7.06 -40.56 16.25
C ARG A 756 -8.28 -39.75 15.83
N HIS A 757 -8.48 -38.56 16.41
CA HIS A 757 -9.60 -37.67 16.06
C HIS A 757 -9.51 -37.14 14.61
N GLN A 758 -8.35 -36.63 14.20
CA GLN A 758 -8.16 -36.15 12.81
C GLN A 758 -8.29 -37.29 11.79
N VAL A 759 -7.85 -38.50 12.13
CA VAL A 759 -8.03 -39.70 11.30
C VAL A 759 -9.49 -40.13 11.24
N ALA A 760 -10.23 -40.09 12.36
CA ALA A 760 -11.66 -40.42 12.39
C ALA A 760 -12.45 -39.60 11.35
N ILE A 761 -12.18 -38.30 11.27
CA ILE A 761 -12.82 -37.39 10.31
C ILE A 761 -12.56 -37.84 8.86
N LYS A 762 -11.32 -38.24 8.53
CA LYS A 762 -10.96 -38.71 7.18
C LYS A 762 -11.56 -40.08 6.85
N VAL A 763 -11.62 -40.99 7.82
CA VAL A 763 -12.28 -42.30 7.70
C VAL A 763 -13.76 -42.12 7.41
N GLY A 764 -14.46 -41.29 8.19
CA GLY A 764 -15.88 -41.01 7.99
C GLY A 764 -16.16 -40.47 6.61
N MET A 765 -15.52 -39.35 6.25
CA MET A 765 -15.66 -38.66 4.95
C MET A 765 -15.37 -39.51 3.70
N SER A 766 -14.78 -40.70 3.84
CA SER A 766 -14.39 -41.56 2.72
C SER A 766 -15.05 -42.94 2.70
N SER A 767 -15.68 -43.36 3.80
CA SER A 767 -16.34 -44.67 3.89
C SER A 767 -17.54 -44.78 2.95
N THR A 768 -17.85 -46.01 2.54
CA THR A 768 -19.10 -46.40 1.85
C THR A 768 -20.22 -46.69 2.86
N GLU A 769 -21.47 -46.83 2.40
CA GLU A 769 -22.62 -47.08 3.30
C GLU A 769 -22.44 -48.36 4.13
N ASP A 770 -21.97 -49.46 3.55
CA ASP A 770 -21.71 -50.72 4.29
C ASP A 770 -20.62 -50.54 5.36
N GLU A 771 -19.58 -49.78 5.03
CA GLU A 771 -18.50 -49.43 5.96
C GLU A 771 -18.97 -48.49 7.08
N ILE A 772 -19.99 -47.67 6.83
CA ILE A 772 -20.65 -46.82 7.81
C ILE A 772 -21.53 -47.68 8.73
N SER A 773 -22.24 -48.68 8.22
CA SER A 773 -22.97 -49.66 9.04
C SER A 773 -22.03 -50.41 10.00
N SER A 774 -20.84 -50.80 9.52
CA SER A 774 -19.77 -51.38 10.36
C SER A 774 -19.29 -50.39 11.44
N LEU A 775 -19.05 -49.13 11.08
CA LEU A 775 -18.62 -48.09 12.03
C LEU A 775 -19.70 -47.77 13.08
N ILE A 776 -20.98 -47.83 12.72
CA ILE A 776 -22.11 -47.69 13.66
C ILE A 776 -22.14 -48.88 14.63
N SER A 777 -21.99 -50.12 14.12
CA SER A 777 -21.94 -51.31 14.96
C SER A 777 -20.75 -51.28 15.94
N GLU A 778 -19.57 -50.84 15.48
CA GLU A 778 -18.41 -50.61 16.36
C GLU A 778 -18.67 -49.50 17.38
N TYR A 779 -19.27 -48.38 16.98
CA TYR A 779 -19.62 -47.26 17.86
C TYR A 779 -20.61 -47.66 18.96
N GLU A 780 -21.64 -48.43 18.63
CA GLU A 780 -22.64 -48.89 19.59
C GLU A 780 -22.05 -49.91 20.57
N ALA A 781 -21.23 -50.84 20.09
CA ALA A 781 -20.53 -51.83 20.91
C ALA A 781 -19.38 -51.24 21.77
N ALA A 782 -18.86 -50.06 21.44
CA ALA A 782 -17.76 -49.42 22.16
C ALA A 782 -18.15 -49.06 23.60
N LYS A 783 -17.55 -49.77 24.56
CA LYS A 783 -17.80 -49.60 26.02
C LYS A 783 -16.95 -48.51 26.66
N ASP A 784 -15.76 -48.22 26.12
CA ASP A 784 -14.90 -47.15 26.61
C ASP A 784 -15.22 -45.81 25.95
N THR A 785 -15.23 -44.75 26.76
CA THR A 785 -15.64 -43.40 26.34
C THR A 785 -14.77 -42.83 25.22
N ASP A 786 -13.50 -43.21 25.14
CA ASP A 786 -12.57 -42.64 24.16
C ASP A 786 -12.72 -43.28 22.78
N SER A 787 -12.77 -44.61 22.68
CA SER A 787 -13.04 -45.27 21.40
C SER A 787 -14.45 -44.98 20.90
N ARG A 788 -15.45 -44.87 21.80
CA ARG A 788 -16.80 -44.41 21.45
C ARG A 788 -16.80 -42.97 20.91
N LEU A 789 -15.99 -42.07 21.47
CA LEU A 789 -15.81 -40.71 20.94
C LEU A 789 -15.15 -40.72 19.55
N MET A 790 -14.08 -41.49 19.36
CA MET A 790 -13.35 -41.56 18.08
C MET A 790 -14.21 -42.20 16.97
N LEU A 791 -14.93 -43.28 17.26
CA LEU A 791 -15.85 -43.92 16.31
C LEU A 791 -17.06 -43.01 16.02
N GLY A 792 -17.60 -42.32 17.02
CA GLY A 792 -18.65 -41.32 16.83
C GLY A 792 -18.22 -40.19 15.89
N ALA A 793 -16.99 -39.69 16.01
CA ALA A 793 -16.44 -38.70 15.09
C ALA A 793 -16.34 -39.22 13.64
N ALA A 794 -16.02 -40.51 13.44
CA ALA A 794 -16.04 -41.15 12.12
C ALA A 794 -17.47 -41.30 11.56
N VAL A 795 -18.41 -41.80 12.37
CA VAL A 795 -19.83 -41.93 11.96
C VAL A 795 -20.42 -40.57 11.59
N PHE A 796 -20.23 -39.54 12.42
CA PHE A 796 -20.79 -38.22 12.15
C PHE A 796 -20.15 -37.52 10.96
N SER A 797 -18.82 -37.60 10.77
CA SER A 797 -18.15 -36.97 9.63
C SER A 797 -18.48 -37.59 8.26
N SER A 798 -19.09 -38.79 8.23
CA SER A 798 -19.49 -39.48 6.99
C SER A 798 -20.58 -38.78 6.18
N ARG A 799 -21.48 -38.03 6.83
CA ARG A 799 -22.69 -37.44 6.23
C ARG A 799 -23.69 -38.44 5.62
N SER A 800 -23.59 -39.74 5.90
CA SER A 800 -24.60 -40.72 5.50
C SER A 800 -25.94 -40.49 6.22
N SER A 801 -27.03 -40.90 5.57
CA SER A 801 -28.36 -40.95 6.18
C SER A 801 -28.44 -41.89 7.38
N GLN A 802 -27.61 -42.94 7.44
CA GLN A 802 -27.51 -43.86 8.59
C GLN A 802 -27.05 -43.14 9.87
N ALA A 803 -26.31 -42.03 9.76
CA ALA A 803 -25.89 -41.24 10.91
C ALA A 803 -27.00 -40.32 11.47
N ILE A 804 -28.12 -40.13 10.75
CA ILE A 804 -29.18 -39.18 11.14
C ILE A 804 -29.82 -39.51 12.50
N PRO A 805 -30.18 -40.76 12.87
CA PRO A 805 -30.76 -41.05 14.18
C PRO A 805 -29.79 -40.71 15.32
N LEU A 806 -28.52 -41.10 15.16
CA LEU A 806 -27.47 -40.83 16.14
C LEU A 806 -27.19 -39.33 16.28
N LEU A 807 -27.20 -38.57 15.17
CA LEU A 807 -27.08 -37.11 15.19
C LEU A 807 -28.31 -36.44 15.83
N LYS A 808 -29.54 -36.90 15.55
CA LYS A 808 -30.78 -36.39 16.19
C LYS A 808 -30.73 -36.61 17.71
N ASN A 809 -30.22 -37.74 18.18
CA ASN A 809 -30.03 -37.99 19.62
C ASN A 809 -28.86 -37.18 20.20
N PHE A 810 -27.75 -37.03 19.48
CA PHE A 810 -26.61 -36.19 19.90
C PHE A 810 -27.01 -34.71 20.08
N VAL A 811 -27.89 -34.17 19.23
CA VAL A 811 -28.48 -32.83 19.39
C VAL A 811 -29.39 -32.72 20.62
N ARG A 812 -29.97 -33.83 21.11
CA ARG A 812 -30.84 -33.84 22.31
C ARG A 812 -30.07 -34.08 23.60
N GLU A 813 -29.05 -34.93 23.56
CA GLU A 813 -28.42 -35.54 24.74
C GLU A 813 -27.02 -35.02 25.04
N ASN A 814 -26.29 -34.46 24.06
CA ASN A 814 -24.90 -34.05 24.30
C ASN A 814 -24.84 -32.79 25.20
N ALA A 815 -24.10 -32.87 26.31
CA ALA A 815 -23.98 -31.77 27.27
C ALA A 815 -23.35 -30.48 26.69
N ASN A 816 -22.49 -30.58 25.67
CA ASN A 816 -21.76 -29.44 25.11
C ASN A 816 -22.63 -28.67 24.09
N PRO A 817 -22.96 -27.37 24.33
CA PRO A 817 -23.82 -26.59 23.44
C PRO A 817 -23.25 -26.37 22.04
N LEU A 818 -21.92 -26.21 21.93
CA LEU A 818 -21.24 -26.04 20.65
C LEU A 818 -21.25 -27.33 19.83
N ALA A 819 -21.21 -28.49 20.50
CA ALA A 819 -21.32 -29.79 19.84
C ALA A 819 -22.74 -30.03 19.32
N ARG A 820 -23.78 -29.66 20.10
CA ARG A 820 -25.18 -29.68 19.64
C ARG A 820 -25.39 -28.76 18.43
N ALA A 821 -24.89 -27.52 18.48
CA ALA A 821 -24.99 -26.56 17.38
C ALA A 821 -24.29 -27.06 16.11
N GLY A 822 -23.11 -27.69 16.23
CA GLY A 822 -22.40 -28.31 15.11
C GLY A 822 -23.19 -29.45 14.46
N ALA A 823 -23.74 -30.36 15.27
CA ALA A 823 -24.56 -31.47 14.78
C ALA A 823 -25.88 -31.00 14.14
N LEU A 824 -26.52 -29.96 14.69
CA LEU A 824 -27.69 -29.30 14.12
C LEU A 824 -27.37 -28.67 12.75
N GLY A 825 -26.26 -27.93 12.66
CA GLY A 825 -25.77 -27.32 11.42
C GLY A 825 -25.43 -28.35 10.33
N GLN A 826 -25.05 -29.58 10.70
CA GLN A 826 -24.90 -30.71 9.78
C GLN A 826 -26.26 -31.29 9.36
N LEU A 827 -27.17 -31.54 10.30
CA LEU A 827 -28.51 -32.08 10.01
C LEU A 827 -29.31 -31.19 9.05
N ARG A 828 -29.07 -29.88 9.04
CA ARG A 828 -29.57 -28.93 8.03
C ARG A 828 -29.29 -29.34 6.58
N THR A 829 -28.23 -30.10 6.34
CA THR A 829 -27.84 -30.59 5.00
C THR A 829 -28.24 -32.04 4.71
N LEU A 830 -28.77 -32.76 5.71
CA LEU A 830 -29.13 -34.18 5.61
C LEU A 830 -30.64 -34.41 5.71
N LEU A 831 -31.38 -33.51 6.36
CA LEU A 831 -32.82 -33.60 6.55
C LEU A 831 -33.59 -32.83 5.47
N PRO A 832 -34.74 -33.35 5.02
CA PRO A 832 -35.75 -32.55 4.33
C PRO A 832 -36.11 -31.28 5.11
N ARG A 833 -36.42 -30.19 4.40
CA ARG A 833 -36.79 -28.89 5.02
C ARG A 833 -37.88 -29.00 6.11
N PRO A 834 -38.93 -29.85 6.00
CA PRO A 834 -39.89 -30.05 7.08
C PRO A 834 -39.26 -30.64 8.36
N GLU A 835 -38.58 -31.79 8.27
CA GLU A 835 -37.92 -32.45 9.41
C GLU A 835 -36.86 -31.56 10.08
N TYR A 836 -36.13 -30.76 9.31
CA TYR A 836 -35.19 -29.80 9.88
C TYR A 836 -35.90 -28.69 10.67
N ARG A 837 -37.06 -28.21 10.21
CA ARG A 837 -37.86 -27.22 10.94
C ARG A 837 -38.49 -27.81 12.21
N GLU A 838 -38.91 -29.07 12.20
CA GLU A 838 -39.34 -29.78 13.41
C GLU A 838 -38.20 -29.88 14.44
N LEU A 839 -36.98 -30.17 13.99
CA LEU A 839 -35.81 -30.21 14.86
C LEU A 839 -35.43 -28.82 15.40
N LEU A 840 -35.53 -27.76 14.58
CA LEU A 840 -35.33 -26.38 15.03
C LEU A 840 -36.40 -25.95 16.05
N ASP A 841 -37.66 -26.32 15.85
CA ASP A 841 -38.75 -26.07 16.81
C ASP A 841 -38.45 -26.76 18.15
N TRP A 842 -38.02 -28.03 18.11
CA TRP A 842 -37.56 -28.74 19.30
C TRP A 842 -36.39 -28.04 19.98
N VAL A 843 -35.35 -27.62 19.24
CA VAL A 843 -34.18 -26.91 19.79
C VAL A 843 -34.58 -25.59 20.44
N SER A 844 -35.41 -24.77 19.77
CA SER A 844 -35.88 -23.47 20.29
C SER A 844 -36.60 -23.59 21.65
N LYS A 845 -37.27 -24.71 21.88
CA LYS A 845 -38.00 -25.00 23.12
C LYS A 845 -37.10 -25.67 24.17
N ASN A 846 -36.25 -26.62 23.78
CA ASN A 846 -35.64 -27.58 24.71
C ASN A 846 -34.12 -27.50 24.88
N ASP A 847 -33.35 -26.87 23.99
CA ASP A 847 -31.88 -26.80 24.17
C ASP A 847 -31.53 -25.95 25.40
N PRO A 848 -30.70 -26.43 26.36
CA PRO A 848 -30.41 -25.68 27.59
C PRO A 848 -29.51 -24.44 27.41
N ASN A 849 -28.97 -24.17 26.21
CA ASN A 849 -28.23 -22.95 25.91
C ASN A 849 -29.10 -21.90 25.18
N PRO A 850 -29.12 -20.63 25.64
CA PRO A 850 -29.98 -19.60 25.07
C PRO A 850 -29.58 -19.15 23.66
N ASP A 851 -28.30 -19.24 23.29
CA ASP A 851 -27.80 -18.83 21.98
C ASP A 851 -28.29 -19.81 20.89
N ASN A 852 -28.22 -21.11 21.17
CA ASN A 852 -28.79 -22.19 20.34
C ASN A 852 -30.31 -22.00 20.15
N LYS A 853 -31.03 -21.56 21.20
CA LYS A 853 -32.46 -21.23 21.07
C LYS A 853 -32.69 -20.03 20.16
N ALA A 854 -31.92 -18.95 20.34
CA ALA A 854 -32.05 -17.72 19.56
C ALA A 854 -31.77 -17.95 18.06
N ASP A 855 -30.67 -18.63 17.72
CA ASP A 855 -30.33 -18.99 16.33
C ASP A 855 -31.41 -19.90 15.70
N ALA A 856 -31.95 -20.85 16.46
CA ALA A 856 -33.06 -21.67 15.97
C ALA A 856 -34.33 -20.85 15.68
N ILE A 857 -34.65 -19.85 16.50
CA ILE A 857 -35.78 -18.93 16.28
C ILE A 857 -35.56 -18.07 15.03
N ASP A 858 -34.36 -17.48 14.84
CA ASP A 858 -34.07 -16.66 13.66
C ASP A 858 -33.99 -17.49 12.37
N GLN A 859 -33.53 -18.75 12.43
CA GLN A 859 -33.63 -19.71 11.32
C GLN A 859 -35.10 -20.08 11.01
N LEU A 860 -35.95 -20.31 12.03
CA LEU A 860 -37.37 -20.58 11.85
C LEU A 860 -38.11 -19.38 11.23
N ALA A 861 -37.74 -18.16 11.61
CA ALA A 861 -38.28 -16.90 11.12
C ALA A 861 -37.74 -16.45 9.75
N GLY A 862 -36.81 -17.21 9.14
CA GLY A 862 -36.29 -16.92 7.80
C GLY A 862 -35.27 -15.78 7.72
N LYS A 863 -34.82 -15.22 8.85
CA LYS A 863 -33.82 -14.13 8.89
C LYS A 863 -32.39 -14.60 8.58
N GLY A 864 -32.18 -15.92 8.50
CA GLY A 864 -30.88 -16.55 8.28
C GLY A 864 -30.60 -17.10 6.87
N ASP A 865 -31.39 -16.76 5.84
CA ASP A 865 -31.30 -17.37 4.49
C ASP A 865 -30.11 -16.81 3.65
N THR A 866 -28.93 -16.76 4.26
CA THR A 866 -27.64 -16.48 3.60
C THR A 866 -27.10 -17.78 3.01
N PRO A 867 -26.70 -17.83 1.72
CA PRO A 867 -26.07 -19.00 1.12
C PRO A 867 -24.89 -19.49 1.98
N GLY A 868 -24.98 -20.76 2.40
CA GLY A 868 -24.26 -21.23 3.57
C GLY A 868 -22.75 -21.01 3.52
N VAL A 869 -22.24 -20.17 4.42
CA VAL A 869 -20.84 -20.23 4.82
C VAL A 869 -20.60 -21.64 5.36
N LEU A 870 -19.74 -22.39 4.68
CA LEU A 870 -19.19 -23.64 5.21
C LEU A 870 -18.35 -23.29 6.44
N LEU A 871 -18.98 -23.35 7.61
CA LEU A 871 -18.29 -23.42 8.89
C LEU A 871 -17.52 -24.74 8.92
N VAL A 872 -16.30 -24.70 8.36
CA VAL A 872 -15.26 -25.68 8.66
C VAL A 872 -15.16 -25.76 10.19
N PRO A 873 -15.28 -26.94 10.80
CA PRO A 873 -15.23 -27.06 12.25
C PRO A 873 -13.98 -26.36 12.81
N ALA A 874 -14.21 -25.53 13.81
CA ALA A 874 -13.14 -25.04 14.66
C ALA A 874 -12.39 -26.26 15.22
N PRO A 875 -11.04 -26.22 15.24
CA PRO A 875 -10.20 -27.35 15.66
C PRO A 875 -10.38 -27.67 17.15
#